data_AF-A0A7C4RT72-F1
#
_entry.id   AF-A0A7C4RT72-F1
#
_cell.length_a   1.000
_cell.length_b   1.000
_cell.length_c   1.000
_cell.angle_alpha   90.00
_cell.angle_beta   90.00
_cell.angle_gamma   90.00
#
_symmetry.space_group_name_H-M   'P 1'
#
loop_
_entity.id
_entity.type
_entity.pdbx_description
1 polymer ?
#
loop_
_entity_poly.entity_id
_entity_poly.type
_entity_poly.pdbx_seq_one_letter_code
_entity_poly.pdbx_strand_id
1 'polypeptide(L)'
;MGVSASIAADKPAENGDSELAKDKAAFNPACQRKAFEHAHETVPFVERVRKETPGERQQRLIELGIGIKNLPATYFLLDSPVIRAEEDRYKPVRFMHGKHAAVVQDCSRCHHLRPEAEDASETVRCSACHQQSFNPKHPERLGLKAAYHQQCMGCHEQMNKGPVDCKGCHASNVPDHKNLVKLPEKPDPMQVTRECLRCHENAGKDMLQSAHWLWRGPSPYTIGHQKEVQSGKGTNTINNFCIALAPNWPRCTSCHAGYGWKDADFDFKDMSRMDCLVCHDATGTYKKAPPAAGMPDPKVDLVKVAQSVGSTSRKTCGDCHFQGGGGDAVKHADMSSVLYYPSRNCDIHMGGYDFSCAECHKTRNHKIYGRSTSAPVAEGSRSCEDCHTAKPHYGQKLLDHHLNKHTETLACNTCHSPLYSKCKATKTWWDWSKAGDKSRKPKKDANGNEDYSWMKGEFVWTESGKPSYAWYNGYVNRSYIGDKIDLNRVTQITSPVGSMKDPRSKIYPFKIMKGIQPADAVNQYLLVPHLFGKGGYWDELDWEKAFQTGMKAVNLPYSGKYTWVRTEMYWGIHHEVMPKAFALSCSQCHESLKGDKTCNRCHQDNRDVNFKELAHKGTDFSFMAKEGRNVSHLIGTTDYIDFKALGYKGTAPSKFLWNTEET
;
A
#
# COMPACT_ATOMS: atom_id res chain seq x y z
N MET A 1 -13.32 -23.55 47.77
CA MET A 1 -13.57 -24.29 46.52
C MET A 1 -13.24 -23.35 45.37
N GLY A 2 -12.03 -23.50 44.82
CA GLY A 2 -11.49 -22.61 43.79
C GLY A 2 -12.08 -22.93 42.43
N VAL A 3 -12.64 -21.91 41.78
CA VAL A 3 -13.02 -21.97 40.36
C VAL A 3 -12.10 -21.01 39.63
N SER A 4 -11.06 -21.55 39.00
CA SER A 4 -10.22 -20.83 38.04
C SER A 4 -11.06 -20.57 36.78
N ALA A 5 -11.56 -19.35 36.62
CA ALA A 5 -12.15 -18.91 35.36
C ALA A 5 -11.03 -18.66 34.36
N SER A 6 -10.83 -19.60 33.44
CA SER A 6 -9.94 -19.46 32.30
C SER A 6 -10.39 -18.25 31.46
N ILE A 7 -9.57 -17.20 31.47
CA ILE A 7 -9.67 -16.06 30.56
C ILE A 7 -9.50 -16.62 29.15
N ALA A 8 -10.58 -16.64 28.36
CA ALA A 8 -10.48 -16.83 26.92
C ALA A 8 -9.83 -15.59 26.33
N ALA A 9 -8.50 -15.57 26.32
CA ALA A 9 -7.76 -14.76 25.37
C ALA A 9 -8.30 -15.09 23.98
N ASP A 10 -8.63 -14.08 23.17
CA ASP A 10 -8.76 -14.24 21.72
C ASP A 10 -7.60 -15.14 21.29
N LYS A 11 -7.91 -16.38 20.86
CA LYS A 11 -6.88 -17.36 20.51
C LYS A 11 -5.93 -16.66 19.54
N PRO A 12 -4.62 -16.56 19.84
CA PRO A 12 -3.65 -16.26 18.81
C PRO A 12 -3.88 -17.27 17.69
N ALA A 13 -3.83 -16.85 16.43
CA ALA A 13 -3.98 -17.75 15.29
C ALA A 13 -2.84 -18.80 15.29
N GLU A 14 -3.00 -19.89 16.05
CA GLU A 14 -1.98 -20.94 16.22
C GLU A 14 -1.94 -21.92 15.04
N ASN A 15 -2.82 -21.78 14.04
CA ASN A 15 -2.81 -22.60 12.82
C ASN A 15 -2.15 -21.91 11.61
N GLY A 16 -1.71 -20.65 11.79
CA GLY A 16 -1.29 -19.77 10.70
C GLY A 16 -0.12 -20.29 9.87
N ASP A 17 0.90 -20.90 10.47
CA ASP A 17 2.12 -21.25 9.72
C ASP A 17 1.88 -22.36 8.68
N SER A 18 1.02 -23.33 9.00
CA SER A 18 0.68 -24.43 8.08
C SER A 18 -0.27 -23.99 6.97
N GLU A 19 -1.22 -23.09 7.27
CA GLU A 19 -2.13 -22.51 6.28
C GLU A 19 -1.39 -21.52 5.38
N LEU A 20 -0.55 -20.67 5.96
CA LEU A 20 0.30 -19.72 5.24
C LEU A 20 1.29 -20.44 4.32
N ALA A 21 1.83 -21.59 4.73
CA ALA A 21 2.67 -22.42 3.87
C ALA A 21 1.89 -23.03 2.70
N LYS A 22 0.64 -23.45 2.93
CA LYS A 22 -0.26 -23.92 1.85
C LYS A 22 -0.61 -22.80 0.88
N ASP A 23 -0.96 -21.61 1.40
CA ASP A 23 -1.27 -20.43 0.58
C ASP A 23 -0.06 -20.00 -0.24
N LYS A 24 1.14 -20.01 0.37
CA LYS A 24 2.41 -19.77 -0.33
C LYS A 24 2.62 -20.78 -1.45
N ALA A 25 2.36 -22.06 -1.20
CA ALA A 25 2.53 -23.12 -2.21
C ALA A 25 1.50 -22.99 -3.35
N ALA A 26 0.30 -22.48 -3.06
CA ALA A 26 -0.74 -22.22 -4.05
C ALA A 26 -0.56 -20.88 -4.79
N PHE A 27 0.23 -19.96 -4.25
CA PHE A 27 0.45 -18.62 -4.79
C PHE A 27 1.14 -18.67 -6.16
N ASN A 28 0.51 -18.07 -7.18
CA ASN A 28 1.01 -18.07 -8.54
C ASN A 28 0.92 -16.67 -9.16
N PRO A 29 1.96 -15.82 -9.00
CA PRO A 29 2.02 -14.51 -9.62
C PRO A 29 2.37 -14.65 -11.11
N ALA A 30 1.37 -14.99 -11.93
CA ALA A 30 1.59 -15.40 -13.31
C ALA A 30 2.32 -14.36 -14.16
N CYS A 31 2.13 -13.06 -13.92
CA CYS A 31 2.87 -12.02 -14.66
C CYS A 31 4.35 -12.02 -14.28
N GLN A 32 4.67 -12.16 -12.99
CA GLN A 32 6.04 -12.26 -12.50
C GLN A 32 6.75 -13.49 -13.06
N ARG A 33 6.09 -14.66 -13.00
CA ARG A 33 6.66 -15.92 -13.51
C ARG A 33 6.97 -15.83 -15.01
N LYS A 34 6.02 -15.36 -15.82
CA LYS A 34 6.24 -15.15 -17.26
C LYS A 34 7.38 -14.17 -17.53
N ALA A 35 7.51 -13.12 -16.74
CA ALA A 35 8.61 -12.16 -16.89
C ALA A 35 9.97 -12.79 -16.54
N PHE A 36 10.02 -13.67 -15.54
CA PHE A 36 11.24 -14.42 -15.19
C PHE A 36 11.62 -15.45 -16.26
N GLU A 37 10.65 -16.24 -16.73
CA GLU A 37 10.85 -17.20 -17.83
C GLU A 37 11.42 -16.47 -19.05
N HIS A 38 10.80 -15.37 -19.46
CA HIS A 38 11.26 -14.55 -20.58
C HIS A 38 12.66 -13.96 -20.38
N ALA A 39 13.02 -13.56 -19.15
CA ALA A 39 14.33 -12.99 -18.85
C ALA A 39 15.47 -14.02 -18.93
N HIS A 40 15.18 -15.28 -18.60
CA HIS A 40 16.16 -16.38 -18.58
C HIS A 40 16.28 -17.15 -19.89
N GLU A 41 15.40 -16.89 -20.85
CA GLU A 41 15.53 -17.42 -22.21
C GLU A 41 16.82 -16.93 -22.86
N THR A 42 17.67 -17.87 -23.28
CA THR A 42 18.85 -17.60 -24.10
C THR A 42 18.43 -17.36 -25.55
N VAL A 43 18.87 -16.23 -26.10
CA VAL A 43 18.59 -15.84 -27.48
C VAL A 43 19.82 -16.14 -28.35
N PRO A 44 19.64 -16.65 -29.59
CA PRO A 44 20.75 -16.84 -30.51
C PRO A 44 21.53 -15.54 -30.75
N PHE A 45 22.85 -15.66 -30.89
CA PHE A 45 23.69 -14.52 -31.20
C PHE A 45 23.43 -14.04 -32.62
N VAL A 46 23.19 -12.74 -32.79
CA VAL A 46 22.99 -12.10 -34.08
C VAL A 46 24.34 -11.63 -34.61
N GLU A 47 24.91 -12.38 -35.55
CA GLU A 47 26.22 -12.06 -36.13
C GLU A 47 26.13 -10.87 -37.09
N ARG A 48 25.14 -10.86 -37.99
CA ARG A 48 24.94 -9.81 -39.00
C ARG A 48 23.65 -9.04 -38.77
N VAL A 49 23.75 -7.72 -38.84
CA VAL A 49 22.63 -6.78 -38.65
C VAL A 49 22.39 -6.00 -39.93
N ARG A 50 21.14 -5.63 -40.17
CA ARG A 50 20.79 -4.74 -41.27
C ARG A 50 21.36 -3.33 -40.99
N LYS A 51 22.07 -2.75 -41.95
CA LYS A 51 22.61 -1.39 -41.86
C LYS A 51 21.57 -0.39 -42.35
N GLU A 52 21.05 0.42 -41.44
CA GLU A 52 20.09 1.49 -41.71
C GLU A 52 20.45 2.69 -40.82
N THR A 53 20.16 3.89 -41.28
CA THR A 53 20.20 5.09 -40.43
C THR A 53 19.07 5.06 -39.40
N PRO A 54 19.18 5.78 -38.27
CA PRO A 54 18.10 5.85 -37.28
C PRO A 54 16.75 6.29 -37.87
N GLY A 55 16.76 7.21 -38.83
CA GLY A 55 15.55 7.68 -39.51
C GLY A 55 14.89 6.60 -40.37
N GLU A 56 15.67 5.89 -41.18
CA GLU A 56 15.18 4.75 -41.98
C GLU A 56 14.62 3.64 -41.08
N ARG A 57 15.30 3.38 -39.96
CA ARG A 57 14.87 2.37 -38.99
C ARG A 57 13.53 2.73 -38.35
N GLN A 58 13.37 3.98 -37.92
CA GLN A 58 12.13 4.48 -37.35
C GLN A 58 10.98 4.39 -38.35
N GLN A 59 11.23 4.85 -39.59
CA GLN A 59 10.23 4.83 -40.66
C GLN A 59 9.75 3.41 -40.97
N ARG A 60 10.67 2.42 -41.06
CA ARG A 60 10.32 1.00 -41.24
C ARG A 60 9.39 0.50 -40.14
N LEU A 61 9.71 0.77 -38.87
CA LEU A 61 8.86 0.31 -37.75
C LEU A 61 7.46 0.91 -37.82
N ILE A 62 7.35 2.18 -38.24
CA ILE A 62 6.06 2.86 -38.45
C ILE A 62 5.26 2.20 -39.58
N GLU A 63 5.90 1.92 -40.72
CA GLU A 63 5.28 1.28 -41.88
C GLU A 63 4.75 -0.12 -41.56
N LEU A 64 5.47 -0.87 -40.74
CA LEU A 64 5.03 -2.17 -40.23
C LEU A 64 4.00 -2.09 -39.10
N GLY A 65 3.63 -0.87 -38.69
CA GLY A 65 2.67 -0.61 -37.64
C GLY A 65 3.15 -1.03 -36.24
N ILE A 66 4.46 -1.23 -36.03
CA ILE A 66 5.04 -1.59 -34.74
C ILE A 66 5.05 -0.36 -33.84
N GLY A 67 4.37 -0.43 -32.69
CA GLY A 67 4.34 0.66 -31.73
C GLY A 67 3.60 0.34 -30.43
N ILE A 68 3.18 1.40 -29.73
CA ILE A 68 2.58 1.31 -28.38
C ILE A 68 1.26 0.51 -28.34
N LYS A 69 0.53 0.48 -29.45
CA LYS A 69 -0.78 -0.19 -29.57
C LYS A 69 -0.68 -1.73 -29.62
N ASN A 70 0.50 -2.25 -29.96
CA ASN A 70 0.79 -3.65 -30.19
C ASN A 70 2.05 -4.10 -29.44
N LEU A 71 2.26 -3.55 -28.23
CA LEU A 71 3.36 -3.97 -27.37
C LEU A 71 3.21 -5.45 -26.96
N PRO A 72 4.28 -6.25 -27.05
CA PRO A 72 4.23 -7.67 -26.69
C PRO A 72 4.03 -7.86 -25.17
N ALA A 73 4.56 -6.93 -24.37
CA ALA A 73 4.31 -6.85 -22.93
C ALA A 73 4.53 -5.41 -22.43
N THR A 74 3.83 -5.05 -21.35
CA THR A 74 3.98 -3.75 -20.69
C THR A 74 5.11 -3.72 -19.65
N TYR A 75 5.68 -4.88 -19.34
CA TYR A 75 6.61 -5.10 -18.23
C TYR A 75 7.56 -6.26 -18.54
N PHE A 76 8.85 -6.10 -18.19
CA PHE A 76 9.88 -7.12 -18.24
C PHE A 76 10.76 -7.11 -16.99
N LEU A 77 11.43 -8.24 -16.74
CA LEU A 77 12.55 -8.31 -15.80
C LEU A 77 13.87 -8.30 -16.58
N LEU A 78 14.81 -7.49 -16.11
CA LEU A 78 16.19 -7.55 -16.57
C LEU A 78 16.96 -8.44 -15.59
N ASP A 79 17.03 -9.73 -15.94
CA ASP A 79 17.72 -10.79 -15.18
C ASP A 79 18.38 -11.76 -16.16
N SER A 80 19.52 -11.35 -16.73
CA SER A 80 20.16 -12.09 -17.82
C SER A 80 21.12 -13.16 -17.29
N PRO A 81 21.00 -14.43 -17.71
CA PRO A 81 21.98 -15.48 -17.41
C PRO A 81 23.40 -15.11 -17.85
N VAL A 82 23.54 -14.32 -18.93
CA VAL A 82 24.84 -13.86 -19.45
C VAL A 82 25.55 -12.97 -18.42
N ILE A 83 24.82 -12.05 -17.78
CA ILE A 83 25.40 -11.18 -16.74
C ILE A 83 25.66 -11.97 -15.47
N ARG A 84 24.72 -12.83 -15.05
CA ARG A 84 24.85 -13.63 -13.82
C ARG A 84 26.05 -14.58 -13.85
N ALA A 85 26.44 -15.06 -15.04
CA ALA A 85 27.62 -15.90 -15.21
C ALA A 85 28.93 -15.16 -14.87
N GLU A 86 28.95 -13.82 -15.00
CA GLU A 86 30.11 -12.98 -14.67
C GLU A 86 29.99 -12.36 -13.27
N GLU A 87 28.80 -11.89 -12.86
CA GLU A 87 28.56 -11.20 -11.59
C GLU A 87 27.12 -11.37 -11.07
N ASP A 88 26.96 -11.81 -9.81
CA ASP A 88 25.64 -11.96 -9.14
C ASP A 88 25.59 -11.22 -7.80
N ARG A 89 25.73 -9.90 -7.86
CA ARG A 89 25.68 -9.02 -6.67
C ARG A 89 24.33 -8.37 -6.41
N TYR A 90 23.46 -8.36 -7.42
CA TYR A 90 22.24 -7.58 -7.43
C TYR A 90 21.02 -8.40 -7.84
N LYS A 91 19.86 -8.01 -7.32
CA LYS A 91 18.56 -8.51 -7.74
C LYS A 91 18.17 -7.95 -9.12
N PRO A 92 17.23 -8.62 -9.81
CA PRO A 92 16.70 -8.17 -11.10
C PRO A 92 16.16 -6.75 -11.10
N VAL A 93 16.26 -6.08 -12.25
CA VAL A 93 15.64 -4.76 -12.45
C VAL A 93 14.27 -4.93 -13.11
N ARG A 94 13.27 -4.24 -12.57
CA ARG A 94 11.92 -4.20 -13.13
C ARG A 94 11.83 -3.12 -14.21
N PHE A 95 11.73 -3.52 -15.48
CA PHE A 95 11.63 -2.61 -16.61
C PHE A 95 10.18 -2.44 -17.08
N MET A 96 9.61 -1.25 -16.88
CA MET A 96 8.24 -0.91 -17.29
C MET A 96 8.21 -0.52 -18.77
N HIS A 97 8.28 -1.50 -19.67
CA HIS A 97 8.34 -1.29 -21.12
C HIS A 97 7.22 -0.38 -21.65
N GLY A 98 5.98 -0.58 -21.20
CA GLY A 98 4.83 0.23 -21.65
C GLY A 98 4.98 1.71 -21.28
N LYS A 99 5.53 2.01 -20.09
CA LYS A 99 5.83 3.39 -19.67
C LYS A 99 6.88 4.02 -20.58
N HIS A 100 7.98 3.31 -20.81
CA HIS A 100 9.08 3.81 -21.63
C HIS A 100 8.64 4.01 -23.08
N ALA A 101 7.93 3.05 -23.66
CA ALA A 101 7.36 3.18 -25.00
C ALA A 101 6.43 4.39 -25.11
N ALA A 102 5.54 4.60 -24.13
CA ALA A 102 4.61 5.74 -24.11
C ALA A 102 5.30 7.11 -23.99
N VAL A 103 6.42 7.18 -23.27
CA VAL A 103 7.20 8.42 -23.08
C VAL A 103 8.09 8.71 -24.29
N VAL A 104 8.77 7.69 -24.82
CA VAL A 104 9.77 7.84 -25.88
C VAL A 104 9.11 7.96 -27.25
N GLN A 105 8.01 7.21 -27.50
CA GLN A 105 7.25 7.17 -28.76
C GLN A 105 8.05 6.84 -30.03
N ASP A 106 9.30 6.41 -29.85
CA ASP A 106 10.22 6.02 -30.90
C ASP A 106 10.89 4.70 -30.50
N CYS A 107 10.33 3.59 -31.02
CA CYS A 107 10.82 2.25 -30.72
C CYS A 107 12.25 2.00 -31.25
N SER A 108 12.70 2.78 -32.24
CA SER A 108 14.05 2.64 -32.83
C SER A 108 15.15 3.05 -31.85
N ARG A 109 14.84 3.86 -30.83
CA ARG A 109 15.83 4.24 -29.80
C ARG A 109 16.32 3.06 -28.96
N CYS A 110 15.50 2.03 -28.78
CA CYS A 110 15.87 0.82 -28.06
C CYS A 110 16.08 -0.37 -29.01
N HIS A 111 15.22 -0.48 -30.04
CA HIS A 111 15.32 -1.49 -31.09
C HIS A 111 16.04 -0.93 -32.32
N HIS A 112 17.25 -0.41 -32.09
CA HIS A 112 18.05 0.36 -33.04
C HIS A 112 18.54 -0.44 -34.26
N LEU A 113 18.57 -1.77 -34.15
CA LEU A 113 19.08 -2.69 -35.15
C LEU A 113 18.18 -3.93 -35.18
N ARG A 114 18.16 -4.60 -36.33
CA ARG A 114 17.55 -5.92 -36.53
C ARG A 114 18.56 -6.88 -37.17
N PRO A 115 18.36 -8.21 -37.07
CA PRO A 115 19.15 -9.16 -37.84
C PRO A 115 19.06 -8.89 -39.36
N GLU A 116 20.11 -9.25 -40.09
CA GLU A 116 20.17 -9.04 -41.55
C GLU A 116 19.14 -9.88 -42.32
N ALA A 117 18.83 -11.08 -41.83
CA ALA A 117 17.89 -12.00 -42.46
C ALA A 117 16.51 -11.36 -42.68
N GLU A 118 15.89 -11.63 -43.84
CA GLU A 118 14.62 -11.01 -44.22
C GLU A 118 13.46 -11.45 -43.32
N ASP A 119 13.41 -12.73 -42.95
CA ASP A 119 12.40 -13.36 -42.11
C ASP A 119 12.58 -13.12 -40.61
N ALA A 120 13.66 -12.46 -40.19
CA ALA A 120 13.95 -12.20 -38.79
C ALA A 120 12.99 -11.18 -38.17
N SER A 121 12.75 -11.33 -36.86
CA SER A 121 11.97 -10.38 -36.06
C SER A 121 12.51 -8.96 -36.19
N GLU A 122 11.61 -8.01 -36.39
CA GLU A 122 11.94 -6.59 -36.41
C GLU A 122 12.47 -6.12 -35.06
N THR A 123 11.93 -6.62 -33.94
CA THR A 123 12.42 -6.27 -32.61
C THR A 123 13.10 -7.48 -31.98
N VAL A 124 14.33 -7.26 -31.49
CA VAL A 124 15.10 -8.26 -30.77
C VAL A 124 15.53 -7.73 -29.41
N ARG A 125 15.84 -8.65 -28.49
CA ARG A 125 16.39 -8.31 -27.15
C ARG A 125 17.81 -7.78 -27.30
N CYS A 126 18.22 -6.89 -26.39
CA CYS A 126 19.61 -6.40 -26.33
C CYS A 126 20.61 -7.56 -26.26
N SER A 127 20.27 -8.62 -25.53
CA SER A 127 21.08 -9.83 -25.36
C SER A 127 21.31 -10.65 -26.64
N ALA A 128 20.60 -10.35 -27.74
CA ALA A 128 20.84 -11.00 -29.03
C ALA A 128 22.14 -10.49 -29.70
N CYS A 129 22.46 -9.21 -29.53
CA CYS A 129 23.66 -8.58 -30.11
C CYS A 129 24.71 -8.22 -29.04
N HIS A 130 24.26 -7.81 -27.85
CA HIS A 130 25.09 -7.43 -26.71
C HIS A 130 25.13 -8.59 -25.72
N GLN A 131 26.07 -9.52 -25.87
CA GLN A 131 26.22 -10.67 -24.97
C GLN A 131 27.32 -10.42 -23.94
N GLN A 132 28.42 -11.16 -24.05
CA GLN A 132 29.56 -11.13 -23.15
C GLN A 132 30.21 -9.74 -23.10
N SER A 133 30.95 -9.46 -22.04
CA SER A 133 31.61 -8.17 -21.84
C SER A 133 32.58 -7.78 -22.97
N PHE A 134 33.16 -8.77 -23.66
CA PHE A 134 33.99 -8.57 -24.85
C PHE A 134 33.84 -9.72 -25.85
N ASN A 135 33.70 -9.40 -27.13
CA ASN A 135 33.71 -10.38 -28.22
C ASN A 135 34.77 -9.98 -29.27
N PRO A 136 35.85 -10.76 -29.45
CA PRO A 136 36.94 -10.40 -30.37
C PRO A 136 36.51 -10.35 -31.85
N LYS A 137 35.42 -11.04 -32.23
CA LYS A 137 34.87 -10.98 -33.60
C LYS A 137 34.03 -9.74 -33.85
N HIS A 138 33.55 -9.09 -32.78
CA HIS A 138 32.72 -7.90 -32.82
C HIS A 138 33.17 -6.88 -31.76
N PRO A 139 34.43 -6.39 -31.82
CA PRO A 139 34.99 -5.50 -30.80
C PRO A 139 34.26 -4.15 -30.73
N GLU A 140 33.51 -3.79 -31.76
CA GLU A 140 32.67 -2.59 -31.81
C GLU A 140 31.42 -2.68 -30.90
N ARG A 141 31.06 -3.87 -30.43
CA ARG A 141 29.82 -4.10 -29.66
C ARG A 141 30.10 -4.11 -28.16
N LEU A 142 29.36 -3.26 -27.45
CA LEU A 142 29.34 -3.25 -25.99
C LEU A 142 28.76 -4.57 -25.45
N GLY A 143 29.27 -5.04 -24.32
CA GLY A 143 28.64 -6.12 -23.55
C GLY A 143 27.28 -5.71 -22.97
N LEU A 144 26.44 -6.70 -22.62
CA LEU A 144 25.05 -6.49 -22.22
C LEU A 144 24.88 -5.48 -21.08
N LYS A 145 25.72 -5.61 -20.04
CA LYS A 145 25.69 -4.73 -18.87
C LYS A 145 25.95 -3.27 -19.25
N ALA A 146 26.96 -3.03 -20.08
CA ALA A 146 27.30 -1.70 -20.56
C ALA A 146 26.21 -1.13 -21.47
N ALA A 147 25.64 -1.95 -22.36
CA ALA A 147 24.54 -1.54 -23.24
C ALA A 147 23.31 -1.07 -22.45
N TYR A 148 22.90 -1.82 -21.41
CA TYR A 148 21.79 -1.40 -20.54
C TYR A 148 22.10 -0.09 -19.80
N HIS A 149 23.26 0.01 -19.15
CA HIS A 149 23.61 1.18 -18.37
C HIS A 149 23.73 2.43 -19.24
N GLN A 150 24.44 2.36 -20.37
CA GLN A 150 24.59 3.50 -21.27
C GLN A 150 23.24 3.98 -21.81
N GLN A 151 22.38 3.06 -22.25
CA GLN A 151 21.08 3.43 -22.80
C GLN A 151 20.13 4.00 -21.75
N CYS A 152 19.97 3.28 -20.62
CA CYS A 152 18.98 3.65 -19.60
C CYS A 152 19.42 4.87 -18.80
N MET A 153 20.66 4.87 -18.29
CA MET A 153 21.18 5.98 -17.51
C MET A 153 21.35 7.23 -18.38
N GLY A 154 21.81 7.08 -19.63
CA GLY A 154 21.96 8.21 -20.55
C GLY A 154 20.64 8.96 -20.76
N CYS A 155 19.54 8.24 -21.04
CA CYS A 155 18.22 8.88 -21.12
C CYS A 155 17.76 9.44 -19.78
N HIS A 156 17.96 8.72 -18.67
CA HIS A 156 17.54 9.20 -17.35
C HIS A 156 18.24 10.49 -16.94
N GLU A 157 19.53 10.62 -17.22
CA GLU A 157 20.33 11.84 -17.00
C GLU A 157 19.85 12.98 -17.90
N GLN A 158 19.76 12.73 -19.22
CA GLN A 158 19.36 13.75 -20.20
C GLN A 158 17.95 14.30 -19.92
N MET A 159 17.03 13.42 -19.53
CA MET A 159 15.64 13.78 -19.23
C MET A 159 15.46 14.27 -17.80
N ASN A 160 16.48 14.16 -16.95
CA ASN A 160 16.41 14.35 -15.50
C ASN A 160 15.23 13.55 -14.88
N LYS A 161 15.07 12.30 -15.33
CA LYS A 161 13.95 11.42 -14.96
C LYS A 161 14.42 9.97 -14.83
N GLY A 162 14.23 9.39 -13.65
CA GLY A 162 14.58 8.00 -13.37
C GLY A 162 15.91 7.86 -12.62
N PRO A 163 16.23 6.65 -12.14
CA PRO A 163 17.45 6.39 -11.37
C PRO A 163 18.69 6.38 -12.27
N VAL A 164 19.80 6.94 -11.76
CA VAL A 164 21.13 6.96 -12.40
C VAL A 164 22.21 6.34 -11.53
N ASP A 165 21.82 5.77 -10.38
CA ASP A 165 22.72 5.09 -9.45
C ASP A 165 22.35 3.61 -9.32
N CYS A 166 23.31 2.82 -8.84
CA CYS A 166 23.18 1.37 -8.74
C CYS A 166 21.96 0.96 -7.89
N LYS A 167 21.76 1.61 -6.74
CA LYS A 167 20.70 1.24 -5.77
C LYS A 167 19.33 1.78 -6.16
N GLY A 168 19.28 2.80 -7.02
CA GLY A 168 18.06 3.29 -7.64
C GLY A 168 17.43 2.27 -8.60
N CYS A 169 18.27 1.46 -9.27
CA CYS A 169 17.83 0.40 -10.18
C CYS A 169 17.78 -0.98 -9.52
N HIS A 170 18.81 -1.35 -8.76
CA HIS A 170 19.02 -2.68 -8.23
C HIS A 170 18.85 -2.73 -6.72
N ALA A 171 18.19 -3.77 -6.23
CA ALA A 171 18.35 -4.20 -4.84
C ALA A 171 19.62 -5.08 -4.72
N SER A 172 20.33 -4.98 -3.60
CA SER A 172 21.48 -5.84 -3.32
C SER A 172 21.05 -7.28 -2.99
N ASN A 173 21.88 -8.24 -3.37
CA ASN A 173 21.76 -9.59 -2.81
C ASN A 173 22.08 -9.59 -1.31
N VAL A 174 21.39 -10.45 -0.56
CA VAL A 174 21.64 -10.64 0.87
C VAL A 174 22.66 -11.77 1.03
N PRO A 175 23.78 -11.56 1.72
CA PRO A 175 24.74 -12.63 1.98
C PRO A 175 24.14 -13.69 2.90
N ASP A 176 24.70 -14.91 2.87
CA ASP A 176 24.31 -15.96 3.81
C ASP A 176 24.82 -15.61 5.22
N HIS A 177 23.89 -15.50 6.17
CA HIS A 177 24.19 -15.13 7.55
C HIS A 177 24.51 -16.34 8.43
N LYS A 178 24.33 -17.58 7.94
CA LYS A 178 24.50 -18.81 8.73
C LYS A 178 25.86 -18.90 9.43
N ASN A 179 26.92 -18.51 8.74
CA ASN A 179 28.29 -18.53 9.26
C ASN A 179 28.75 -17.16 9.80
N LEU A 180 28.00 -16.09 9.53
CA LEU A 180 28.34 -14.73 9.94
C LEU A 180 27.80 -14.38 11.33
N VAL A 181 26.61 -14.89 11.66
CA VAL A 181 25.93 -14.68 12.94
C VAL A 181 26.47 -15.68 13.97
N LYS A 182 27.01 -15.15 15.06
CA LYS A 182 27.55 -15.92 16.18
C LYS A 182 26.75 -15.65 17.44
N LEU A 183 25.87 -16.59 17.79
CA LEU A 183 24.99 -16.50 18.96
C LEU A 183 25.15 -17.73 19.86
N PRO A 184 24.92 -17.61 21.17
CA PRO A 184 24.75 -18.77 22.05
C PRO A 184 23.50 -19.57 21.65
N GLU A 185 23.34 -20.78 22.20
CA GLU A 185 22.21 -21.67 21.86
C GLU A 185 20.84 -21.07 22.18
N LYS A 186 20.74 -20.29 23.28
CA LYS A 186 19.49 -19.64 23.73
C LYS A 186 19.76 -18.16 23.99
N PRO A 187 19.91 -17.34 22.94
CA PRO A 187 20.13 -15.91 23.12
C PRO A 187 18.85 -15.22 23.59
N ASP A 188 18.99 -14.17 24.40
CA ASP A 188 17.90 -13.22 24.57
C ASP A 188 17.75 -12.33 23.31
N PRO A 189 16.58 -11.71 23.08
CA PRO A 189 16.34 -10.92 21.86
C PRO A 189 17.30 -9.74 21.68
N MET A 190 17.75 -9.13 22.79
CA MET A 190 18.71 -8.03 22.74
C MET A 190 20.13 -8.53 22.47
N GLN A 191 20.49 -9.76 22.85
CA GLN A 191 21.73 -10.41 22.40
C GLN A 191 21.75 -10.59 20.89
N VAL A 192 20.63 -10.98 20.28
CA VAL A 192 20.52 -11.07 18.82
C VAL A 192 20.79 -9.72 18.17
N THR A 193 20.13 -8.66 18.65
CA THR A 193 20.34 -7.31 18.11
C THR A 193 21.77 -6.82 18.32
N ARG A 194 22.40 -7.09 19.46
CA ARG A 194 23.83 -6.77 19.68
C ARG A 194 24.74 -7.48 18.67
N GLU A 195 24.46 -8.72 18.33
CA GLU A 195 25.21 -9.44 17.29
C GLU A 195 25.00 -8.83 15.90
N CYS A 196 23.77 -8.40 15.56
CA CYS A 196 23.52 -7.66 14.32
C CYS A 196 24.31 -6.34 14.27
N LEU A 197 24.31 -5.59 15.37
CA LEU A 197 24.97 -4.28 15.48
C LEU A 197 26.49 -4.36 15.35
N ARG A 198 27.11 -5.53 15.60
CA ARG A 198 28.54 -5.77 15.37
C ARG A 198 28.96 -5.45 13.92
N CYS A 199 28.08 -5.68 12.95
CA CYS A 199 28.32 -5.37 11.53
C CYS A 199 27.40 -4.29 10.98
N HIS A 200 26.23 -4.08 11.58
CA HIS A 200 25.17 -3.19 11.10
C HIS A 200 24.91 -2.00 12.03
N GLU A 201 25.94 -1.50 12.72
CA GLU A 201 25.80 -0.34 13.62
C GLU A 201 25.18 0.87 12.92
N ASN A 202 25.54 1.14 11.65
CA ASN A 202 24.97 2.24 10.87
C ASN A 202 23.46 2.04 10.59
N ALA A 203 23.00 0.80 10.39
CA ALA A 203 21.57 0.51 10.27
C ALA A 203 20.83 0.78 11.59
N GLY A 204 21.45 0.45 12.73
CA GLY A 204 20.94 0.82 14.04
C GLY A 204 20.84 2.35 14.20
N LYS A 205 21.90 3.08 13.84
CA LYS A 205 21.92 4.56 13.88
C LYS A 205 20.85 5.19 13.00
N ASP A 206 20.63 4.63 11.81
CA ASP A 206 19.55 5.04 10.91
C ASP A 206 18.17 4.84 11.54
N MET A 207 17.94 3.67 12.15
CA MET A 207 16.68 3.32 12.81
C MET A 207 16.35 4.23 14.00
N LEU A 208 17.34 4.74 14.74
CA LEU A 208 17.13 5.66 15.88
C LEU A 208 16.31 6.91 15.52
N GLN A 209 16.36 7.32 14.24
CA GLN A 209 15.64 8.48 13.75
C GLN A 209 14.37 8.14 12.96
N SER A 210 14.05 6.84 12.85
CA SER A 210 12.92 6.39 12.04
C SER A 210 11.59 6.53 12.79
N ALA A 211 10.52 6.77 12.03
CA ALA A 211 9.16 6.77 12.53
C ALA A 211 8.73 5.39 13.08
N HIS A 212 9.30 4.30 12.55
CA HIS A 212 8.99 2.94 13.00
C HIS A 212 9.57 2.64 14.38
N TRP A 213 10.73 3.22 14.70
CA TRP A 213 11.33 3.17 16.04
C TRP A 213 10.68 4.17 16.99
N LEU A 214 10.54 5.43 16.60
CA LEU A 214 10.09 6.48 17.51
C LEU A 214 8.57 6.54 17.68
N TRP A 215 7.81 5.99 16.73
CA TRP A 215 6.36 6.19 16.58
C TRP A 215 5.94 7.68 16.56
N ARG A 216 6.87 8.55 16.20
CA ARG A 216 6.69 10.00 16.04
C ARG A 216 7.67 10.54 15.01
N GLY A 217 7.38 11.72 14.47
CA GLY A 217 8.25 12.38 13.51
C GLY A 217 7.59 13.59 12.85
N PRO A 218 8.16 14.06 11.73
CA PRO A 218 7.65 15.20 10.97
C PRO A 218 6.22 15.00 10.48
N SER A 219 5.39 16.03 10.64
CA SER A 219 3.99 16.07 10.22
C SER A 219 3.71 17.11 9.11
N PRO A 220 4.45 17.08 7.97
CA PRO A 220 4.38 18.15 6.97
C PRO A 220 3.02 18.27 6.27
N TYR A 221 2.18 17.23 6.35
CA TYR A 221 0.86 17.14 5.69
C TYR A 221 -0.33 17.33 6.64
N THR A 222 -0.11 17.74 7.89
CA THR A 222 -1.20 18.15 8.79
C THR A 222 -1.37 19.65 8.75
N ILE A 223 -2.55 20.13 8.36
CA ILE A 223 -2.83 21.57 8.34
C ILE A 223 -2.77 22.15 9.76
N GLY A 224 -2.14 23.32 9.92
CA GLY A 224 -1.91 23.96 11.22
C GLY A 224 -0.72 23.39 12.02
N HIS A 225 -0.24 22.20 11.67
CA HIS A 225 0.83 21.50 12.38
C HIS A 225 1.97 21.04 11.46
N GLN A 226 2.14 21.70 10.30
CA GLN A 226 3.15 21.32 9.31
C GLN A 226 4.59 21.41 9.83
N LYS A 227 4.82 22.25 10.84
CA LYS A 227 6.12 22.45 11.49
C LYS A 227 6.38 21.49 12.64
N GLU A 228 5.40 20.68 13.04
CA GLU A 228 5.56 19.74 14.13
C GLU A 228 6.49 18.59 13.71
N VAL A 229 7.48 18.30 14.54
CA VAL A 229 8.53 17.30 14.26
C VAL A 229 8.46 16.08 15.18
N GLN A 230 7.56 16.09 16.17
CA GLN A 230 7.37 15.00 17.15
C GLN A 230 5.90 14.55 17.25
N SER A 231 5.11 14.65 16.16
CA SER A 231 3.74 14.13 16.14
C SER A 231 3.72 12.64 15.80
N GLY A 232 2.76 11.87 16.32
CA GLY A 232 2.60 10.46 15.97
C GLY A 232 1.92 9.60 17.03
N LYS A 233 1.84 8.29 16.76
CA LYS A 233 1.21 7.26 17.61
C LYS A 233 1.80 7.24 19.03
N GLY A 234 3.08 7.53 19.14
CA GLY A 234 3.81 7.59 20.41
C GLY A 234 3.61 8.87 21.21
N THR A 235 2.89 9.86 20.69
CA THR A 235 2.79 11.20 21.30
C THR A 235 1.35 11.70 21.37
N ASN A 236 0.88 12.42 20.36
CA ASN A 236 -0.31 13.27 20.44
C ASN A 236 -1.52 12.77 19.63
N THR A 237 -1.39 11.65 18.91
CA THR A 237 -2.49 11.17 18.03
C THR A 237 -3.55 10.38 18.79
N ILE A 238 -4.79 10.58 18.39
CA ILE A 238 -5.96 9.80 18.82
C ILE A 238 -6.65 9.16 17.60
N ASN A 239 -7.33 8.04 17.77
CA ASN A 239 -8.17 7.40 16.75
C ASN A 239 -9.51 6.94 17.35
N ASN A 240 -10.42 6.44 16.51
CA ASN A 240 -11.70 5.85 16.92
C ASN A 240 -11.72 4.31 16.84
N PHE A 241 -10.55 3.69 17.04
CA PHE A 241 -10.41 2.24 17.27
C PHE A 241 -10.08 2.00 18.75
N CYS A 242 -8.81 1.73 19.06
CA CYS A 242 -8.31 1.57 20.43
C CYS A 242 -7.95 2.91 21.11
N ILE A 243 -8.38 4.03 20.53
CA ILE A 243 -8.26 5.39 21.08
C ILE A 243 -6.82 5.91 21.07
N ALA A 244 -5.97 5.53 22.02
CA ALA A 244 -4.60 6.04 22.15
C ALA A 244 -3.62 4.98 22.66
N LEU A 245 -2.31 5.26 22.50
CA LEU A 245 -1.25 4.39 22.99
C LEU A 245 -1.19 4.37 24.52
N ALA A 246 -0.99 5.52 25.15
CA ALA A 246 -0.90 5.60 26.61
C ALA A 246 -2.29 5.41 27.24
N PRO A 247 -2.42 4.72 28.38
CA PRO A 247 -1.40 3.97 29.11
C PRO A 247 -1.27 2.49 28.70
N ASN A 248 -1.74 2.13 27.51
CA ASN A 248 -1.94 0.76 27.02
C ASN A 248 -0.73 0.17 26.27
N TRP A 249 0.51 0.58 26.61
CA TRP A 249 1.71 0.24 25.83
C TRP A 249 1.87 -1.26 25.54
N PRO A 250 1.85 -2.19 26.52
CA PRO A 250 2.28 -3.57 26.26
C PRO A 250 1.49 -4.28 25.15
N ARG A 251 0.17 -4.03 25.10
CA ARG A 251 -0.70 -4.55 24.04
C ARG A 251 -0.41 -3.87 22.71
N CYS A 252 -0.24 -2.55 22.70
CA CYS A 252 -0.03 -1.77 21.49
C CYS A 252 1.34 -2.00 20.84
N THR A 253 2.40 -2.07 21.66
CA THR A 253 3.81 -2.19 21.25
C THR A 253 4.19 -3.61 20.85
N SER A 254 3.23 -4.54 20.88
CA SER A 254 3.32 -5.80 20.14
C SER A 254 3.49 -5.58 18.62
N CYS A 255 3.19 -4.38 18.10
CA CYS A 255 3.49 -3.97 16.72
C CYS A 255 4.62 -2.93 16.62
N HIS A 256 5.36 -2.66 17.68
CA HIS A 256 6.51 -1.74 17.66
C HIS A 256 7.75 -2.45 17.13
N ALA A 257 8.65 -1.72 16.46
CA ALA A 257 9.91 -2.26 15.94
C ALA A 257 11.00 -2.39 17.03
N GLY A 258 10.60 -2.79 18.24
CA GLY A 258 11.47 -2.86 19.40
C GLY A 258 10.98 -3.79 20.50
N TYR A 259 11.85 -3.99 21.49
CA TYR A 259 11.70 -4.93 22.59
C TYR A 259 11.52 -4.21 23.94
N GLY A 260 10.38 -4.43 24.57
CA GLY A 260 10.14 -4.04 25.96
C GLY A 260 9.59 -2.63 26.17
N TRP A 261 8.95 -2.02 25.16
CA TRP A 261 8.27 -0.74 25.34
C TRP A 261 6.95 -0.95 26.08
N LYS A 262 7.02 -0.93 27.41
CA LYS A 262 5.92 -1.26 28.33
C LYS A 262 5.28 -0.04 29.01
N ASP A 263 5.95 1.11 28.99
CA ASP A 263 5.55 2.34 29.67
C ASP A 263 6.24 3.58 29.04
N ALA A 264 6.11 4.74 29.68
CA ALA A 264 6.70 6.00 29.23
C ALA A 264 8.24 6.07 29.40
N ASP A 265 8.84 5.19 30.19
CA ASP A 265 10.26 5.24 30.56
C ASP A 265 11.16 4.45 29.59
N PHE A 266 10.62 4.05 28.43
CA PHE A 266 11.36 3.29 27.43
C PHE A 266 12.53 4.10 26.84
N ASP A 267 13.73 3.51 26.89
CA ASP A 267 14.93 4.14 26.35
C ASP A 267 15.02 3.99 24.82
N PHE A 268 14.60 5.03 24.10
CA PHE A 268 14.74 5.10 22.64
C PHE A 268 16.19 5.30 22.15
N LYS A 269 17.19 5.42 23.02
CA LYS A 269 18.60 5.50 22.64
C LYS A 269 19.29 4.14 22.66
N ASP A 270 18.73 3.15 23.36
CA ASP A 270 19.28 1.80 23.45
C ASP A 270 19.01 1.01 22.15
N MET A 271 20.00 1.01 21.25
CA MET A 271 19.91 0.26 19.99
C MET A 271 19.78 -1.25 20.21
N SER A 272 20.17 -1.82 21.35
CA SER A 272 20.02 -3.25 21.61
C SER A 272 18.56 -3.68 21.75
N ARG A 273 17.65 -2.72 21.98
CA ARG A 273 16.20 -2.94 22.03
C ARG A 273 15.53 -2.86 20.66
N MET A 274 16.25 -2.61 19.58
CA MET A 274 15.69 -2.65 18.24
C MET A 274 15.38 -4.08 17.83
N ASP A 275 14.19 -4.29 17.27
CA ASP A 275 13.84 -5.59 16.70
C ASP A 275 14.23 -5.62 15.23
N CYS A 276 15.43 -6.15 14.93
CA CYS A 276 15.86 -6.33 13.55
C CYS A 276 15.10 -7.46 12.84
N LEU A 277 14.63 -8.46 13.59
CA LEU A 277 14.08 -9.69 13.03
C LEU A 277 12.65 -9.51 12.50
N VAL A 278 11.86 -8.61 13.10
CA VAL A 278 10.46 -8.37 12.69
C VAL A 278 10.34 -7.97 11.22
N CYS A 279 11.33 -7.25 10.69
CA CYS A 279 11.37 -6.83 9.29
C CYS A 279 12.16 -7.80 8.39
N HIS A 280 13.18 -8.45 8.95
CA HIS A 280 14.18 -9.19 8.18
C HIS A 280 14.08 -10.72 8.28
N ASP A 281 13.12 -11.27 9.00
CA ASP A 281 12.87 -12.71 8.99
C ASP A 281 12.54 -13.22 7.57
N ALA A 282 13.35 -14.16 7.06
CA ALA A 282 13.05 -14.88 5.82
C ALA A 282 12.57 -16.32 6.06
N THR A 283 12.51 -16.78 7.32
CA THR A 283 11.99 -18.11 7.68
C THR A 283 10.46 -18.15 7.66
N GLY A 284 9.81 -17.02 7.94
CA GLY A 284 8.38 -16.91 8.16
C GLY A 284 7.92 -17.37 9.55
N THR A 285 8.85 -17.67 10.47
CA THR A 285 8.57 -18.23 11.80
C THR A 285 8.74 -17.22 12.93
N TYR A 286 9.32 -16.04 12.66
CA TYR A 286 9.43 -15.01 13.67
C TYR A 286 8.06 -14.44 14.00
N LYS A 287 7.74 -14.38 15.30
CA LYS A 287 6.52 -13.75 15.80
C LYS A 287 6.76 -13.11 17.16
N LYS A 288 6.16 -11.95 17.35
CA LYS A 288 6.01 -11.33 18.67
C LYS A 288 4.95 -12.07 19.47
N ALA A 289 5.02 -11.99 20.80
CA ALA A 289 3.99 -12.51 21.69
C ALA A 289 3.15 -11.36 22.26
N PRO A 290 2.02 -10.98 21.66
CA PRO A 290 1.08 -10.09 22.32
C PRO A 290 0.59 -10.72 23.64
N PRO A 291 0.54 -9.98 24.75
CA PRO A 291 0.76 -8.54 24.91
C PRO A 291 2.14 -8.17 25.53
N ALA A 292 3.19 -8.94 25.27
CA ALA A 292 4.50 -8.85 25.93
C ALA A 292 5.38 -7.67 25.45
N ALA A 293 4.79 -6.50 25.19
CA ALA A 293 5.51 -5.25 24.91
C ALA A 293 6.57 -5.34 23.81
N GLY A 294 6.28 -6.09 22.74
CA GLY A 294 7.19 -6.27 21.61
C GLY A 294 8.14 -7.46 21.71
N MET A 295 8.17 -8.19 22.82
CA MET A 295 9.02 -9.38 22.96
C MET A 295 8.58 -10.52 22.01
N PRO A 296 9.52 -11.32 21.49
CA PRO A 296 9.21 -12.50 20.69
C PRO A 296 8.52 -13.58 21.52
N ASP A 297 7.76 -14.45 20.85
CA ASP A 297 7.25 -15.68 21.46
C ASP A 297 8.43 -16.56 21.91
N PRO A 298 8.47 -17.04 23.17
CA PRO A 298 9.56 -17.88 23.67
C PRO A 298 9.81 -19.17 22.87
N LYS A 299 8.84 -19.60 22.06
CA LYS A 299 8.97 -20.76 21.16
C LYS A 299 9.74 -20.46 19.88
N VAL A 300 10.04 -19.19 19.57
CA VAL A 300 10.79 -18.81 18.38
C VAL A 300 12.25 -19.23 18.52
N ASP A 301 12.75 -19.95 17.51
CA ASP A 301 14.17 -20.25 17.38
C ASP A 301 14.92 -19.01 16.85
N LEU A 302 15.35 -18.17 17.78
CA LEU A 302 16.03 -16.91 17.48
C LEU A 302 17.35 -17.11 16.72
N VAL A 303 18.07 -18.21 16.96
CA VAL A 303 19.31 -18.52 16.26
C VAL A 303 19.02 -18.80 14.79
N LYS A 304 18.05 -19.68 14.51
CA LYS A 304 17.65 -20.01 13.14
C LYS A 304 17.11 -18.80 12.39
N VAL A 305 16.28 -17.98 13.02
CA VAL A 305 15.77 -16.74 12.42
C VAL A 305 16.91 -15.78 12.10
N ALA A 306 17.81 -15.52 13.05
CA ALA A 306 18.94 -14.61 12.86
C ALA A 306 19.90 -15.08 11.75
N GLN A 307 20.14 -16.39 11.64
CA GLN A 307 20.96 -16.97 10.56
C GLN A 307 20.30 -16.93 9.18
N SER A 308 18.99 -16.75 9.13
CA SER A 308 18.18 -16.78 7.90
C SER A 308 17.63 -15.40 7.53
N VAL A 309 18.20 -14.31 8.05
CA VAL A 309 17.72 -12.96 7.74
C VAL A 309 17.85 -12.63 6.26
N GLY A 310 16.90 -11.84 5.75
CA GLY A 310 16.74 -11.53 4.34
C GLY A 310 16.20 -10.13 4.06
N SER A 311 15.86 -9.89 2.80
CA SER A 311 15.09 -8.71 2.41
C SER A 311 13.68 -8.79 3.00
N THR A 312 13.05 -7.63 3.23
CA THR A 312 11.68 -7.57 3.73
C THR A 312 10.70 -8.25 2.77
N SER A 313 9.60 -8.77 3.31
CA SER A 313 8.53 -9.40 2.56
C SER A 313 7.17 -8.80 2.93
N ARG A 314 6.12 -9.13 2.17
CA ARG A 314 4.75 -8.77 2.57
C ARG A 314 4.40 -9.35 3.94
N LYS A 315 4.97 -10.50 4.30
CA LYS A 315 4.77 -11.10 5.62
C LYS A 315 5.34 -10.23 6.74
N THR A 316 6.62 -9.88 6.64
CA THR A 316 7.30 -9.13 7.71
C THR A 316 6.69 -7.74 7.93
N CYS A 317 6.21 -7.07 6.87
CA CYS A 317 5.43 -5.84 7.01
C CYS A 317 4.01 -6.11 7.56
N GLY A 318 3.35 -7.14 7.03
CA GLY A 318 1.96 -7.49 7.33
C GLY A 318 1.71 -7.98 8.75
N ASP A 319 2.70 -8.60 9.40
CA ASP A 319 2.59 -9.05 10.80
C ASP A 319 2.21 -7.91 11.76
N CYS A 320 2.49 -6.65 11.38
CA CYS A 320 2.00 -5.46 12.07
C CYS A 320 0.89 -4.74 11.29
N HIS A 321 1.08 -4.51 10.00
CA HIS A 321 0.18 -3.66 9.21
C HIS A 321 -1.18 -4.30 8.90
N PHE A 322 -1.29 -5.63 8.92
CA PHE A 322 -2.56 -6.34 8.70
C PHE A 322 -3.34 -6.53 10.01
N GLN A 323 -2.65 -6.55 11.14
CA GLN A 323 -3.20 -6.87 12.47
C GLN A 323 -3.64 -5.63 13.29
N GLY A 324 -3.62 -4.44 12.68
CA GLY A 324 -3.85 -3.18 13.38
C GLY A 324 -5.29 -3.04 13.92
N GLY A 325 -5.44 -2.58 15.16
CA GLY A 325 -6.76 -2.44 15.81
C GLY A 325 -7.20 -3.65 16.63
N GLY A 326 -6.27 -4.59 16.87
CA GLY A 326 -6.49 -5.76 17.73
C GLY A 326 -6.83 -7.04 16.97
N GLY A 327 -6.62 -7.08 15.65
CA GLY A 327 -6.84 -8.25 14.81
C GLY A 327 -6.69 -7.94 13.33
N ASP A 328 -6.69 -9.00 12.52
CA ASP A 328 -6.55 -8.93 11.07
C ASP A 328 -7.68 -8.13 10.40
N ALA A 329 -7.33 -7.30 9.42
CA ALA A 329 -8.24 -6.46 8.62
C ALA A 329 -9.11 -5.47 9.42
N VAL A 330 -8.83 -5.23 10.72
CA VAL A 330 -9.67 -4.35 11.55
C VAL A 330 -9.58 -2.88 11.12
N LYS A 331 -8.36 -2.35 10.97
CA LYS A 331 -8.13 -0.91 10.74
C LYS A 331 -8.20 -0.49 9.28
N HIS A 332 -7.29 -1.02 8.47
CA HIS A 332 -7.07 -0.53 7.11
C HIS A 332 -8.18 -1.02 6.19
N ALA A 333 -8.52 -0.19 5.20
CA ALA A 333 -9.56 -0.51 4.24
C ALA A 333 -9.14 -1.58 3.24
N ASP A 334 -7.84 -1.78 3.07
CA ASP A 334 -7.22 -2.38 1.91
C ASP A 334 -5.99 -3.23 2.28
N MET A 335 -5.86 -3.60 3.56
CA MET A 335 -4.71 -4.35 4.08
C MET A 335 -5.16 -5.44 5.05
N SER A 336 -4.83 -6.69 4.72
CA SER A 336 -5.18 -7.89 5.48
C SER A 336 -4.18 -9.03 5.21
N SER A 337 -4.24 -10.10 6.02
CA SER A 337 -3.42 -11.31 5.84
C SER A 337 -3.53 -11.95 4.46
N VAL A 338 -4.62 -11.74 3.72
CA VAL A 338 -4.74 -12.22 2.33
C VAL A 338 -3.63 -11.65 1.43
N LEU A 339 -3.10 -10.47 1.77
CA LEU A 339 -2.00 -9.84 1.04
C LEU A 339 -0.63 -10.46 1.31
N TYR A 340 -0.50 -11.47 2.16
CA TYR A 340 0.72 -12.28 2.16
C TYR A 340 0.94 -12.92 0.78
N TYR A 341 -0.13 -13.51 0.23
CA TYR A 341 -0.16 -14.21 -1.07
C TYR A 341 -1.44 -13.90 -1.86
N PRO A 342 -1.66 -12.65 -2.28
CA PRO A 342 -2.94 -12.24 -2.84
C PRO A 342 -3.11 -12.75 -4.26
N SER A 343 -4.35 -13.05 -4.68
CA SER A 343 -4.62 -13.26 -6.10
C SER A 343 -4.43 -11.95 -6.89
N ARG A 344 -4.20 -12.08 -8.20
CA ARG A 344 -4.13 -10.93 -9.12
C ARG A 344 -5.36 -10.02 -9.07
N ASN A 345 -6.54 -10.57 -8.75
CA ASN A 345 -7.78 -9.81 -8.66
C ASN A 345 -7.96 -9.12 -7.29
N CYS A 346 -7.22 -9.56 -6.27
CA CYS A 346 -7.16 -8.90 -4.98
C CYS A 346 -6.30 -7.62 -5.07
N ASP A 347 -5.07 -7.75 -5.58
CA ASP A 347 -4.17 -6.63 -5.87
C ASP A 347 -3.29 -6.96 -7.08
N ILE A 348 -3.29 -6.10 -8.10
CA ILE A 348 -2.52 -6.34 -9.33
C ILE A 348 -1.01 -6.24 -9.12
N HIS A 349 -0.53 -5.39 -8.21
CA HIS A 349 0.89 -5.18 -7.97
C HIS A 349 1.47 -6.31 -7.12
N MET A 350 0.81 -6.65 -6.03
CA MET A 350 1.25 -7.71 -5.12
C MET A 350 0.89 -9.11 -5.63
N GLY A 351 -0.30 -9.29 -6.21
CA GLY A 351 -0.77 -10.61 -6.66
C GLY A 351 -0.47 -10.93 -8.11
N GLY A 352 -0.33 -9.90 -8.97
CA GLY A 352 0.07 -10.09 -10.37
C GLY A 352 1.59 -10.07 -10.56
N TYR A 353 2.23 -9.00 -10.09
CA TYR A 353 3.66 -8.72 -10.30
C TYR A 353 4.56 -9.09 -9.09
N ASP A 354 3.98 -9.68 -8.05
CA ASP A 354 4.69 -10.12 -6.84
C ASP A 354 5.50 -9.01 -6.16
N PHE A 355 4.95 -7.81 -6.08
CA PHE A 355 5.62 -6.72 -5.37
C PHE A 355 5.68 -7.01 -3.87
N SER A 356 6.86 -6.84 -3.27
CA SER A 356 6.96 -6.63 -1.82
C SER A 356 6.54 -5.20 -1.48
N CYS A 357 6.26 -4.92 -0.21
CA CYS A 357 5.89 -3.56 0.21
C CYS A 357 7.00 -2.55 -0.13
N ALA A 358 8.27 -2.94 0.07
CA ALA A 358 9.44 -2.10 -0.18
C ALA A 358 9.67 -1.77 -1.67
N GLU A 359 9.00 -2.45 -2.60
CA GLU A 359 9.07 -2.12 -4.01
C GLU A 359 8.40 -0.77 -4.31
N CYS A 360 7.28 -0.46 -3.64
CA CYS A 360 6.65 0.85 -3.70
C CYS A 360 7.17 1.74 -2.56
N HIS A 361 7.16 1.25 -1.32
CA HIS A 361 7.67 1.94 -0.15
C HIS A 361 9.20 1.92 -0.10
N LYS A 362 9.86 2.45 -1.15
CA LYS A 362 11.34 2.45 -1.21
C LYS A 362 11.87 3.09 0.06
N THR A 363 12.86 2.42 0.62
CA THR A 363 13.42 2.73 1.92
C THR A 363 14.83 3.21 1.74
N ARG A 364 15.19 4.31 2.39
CA ARG A 364 16.56 4.84 2.42
C ARG A 364 16.94 5.12 3.85
N ASN A 365 18.07 4.59 4.31
CA ASN A 365 18.56 4.76 5.67
C ASN A 365 17.47 4.41 6.70
N HIS A 366 16.81 3.26 6.50
CA HIS A 366 15.68 2.76 7.30
C HIS A 366 14.46 3.68 7.43
N LYS A 367 14.40 4.79 6.67
CA LYS A 367 13.23 5.66 6.54
C LYS A 367 12.36 5.14 5.41
N ILE A 368 11.16 4.66 5.76
CA ILE A 368 10.25 3.97 4.85
C ILE A 368 9.31 5.00 4.25
N TYR A 369 9.40 5.22 2.93
CA TYR A 369 8.62 6.28 2.29
C TYR A 369 7.14 5.92 2.28
N GLY A 370 6.30 6.90 2.55
CA GLY A 370 4.86 6.74 2.58
C GLY A 370 4.24 7.82 3.45
N ARG A 371 3.02 8.21 3.11
CA ARG A 371 2.21 9.10 3.93
C ARG A 371 0.85 8.48 4.14
N SER A 372 0.31 8.65 5.34
CA SER A 372 -1.00 8.14 5.73
C SER A 372 -1.99 9.29 5.91
N THR A 373 -3.27 9.03 5.67
CA THR A 373 -4.34 9.95 6.08
C THR A 373 -4.67 9.79 7.56
N SER A 374 -4.38 8.62 8.15
CA SER A 374 -4.69 8.30 9.54
C SER A 374 -3.58 8.65 10.54
N ALA A 375 -2.33 8.73 10.07
CA ALA A 375 -1.18 9.06 10.89
C ALA A 375 -0.48 10.32 10.33
N PRO A 376 0.02 11.21 11.20
CA PRO A 376 0.61 12.48 10.77
C PRO A 376 2.04 12.34 10.24
N VAL A 377 2.77 11.31 10.70
CA VAL A 377 4.19 11.12 10.35
C VAL A 377 4.37 10.76 8.89
N ALA A 378 5.33 11.41 8.23
CA ALA A 378 5.76 11.06 6.88
C ALA A 378 7.28 11.09 6.77
N GLU A 379 7.87 10.00 6.26
CA GLU A 379 9.31 9.87 5.99
C GLU A 379 9.64 9.89 4.49
N GLY A 380 8.72 10.46 3.71
CA GLY A 380 8.71 10.45 2.27
C GLY A 380 7.28 10.33 1.76
N SER A 381 7.11 10.29 0.44
CA SER A 381 5.80 10.08 -0.18
C SER A 381 5.91 9.15 -1.36
N ARG A 382 4.77 8.57 -1.74
CA ARG A 382 4.63 7.71 -2.92
C ARG A 382 3.37 8.06 -3.68
N SER A 383 3.47 7.92 -4.99
CA SER A 383 2.39 8.19 -5.93
C SER A 383 2.35 7.13 -7.03
N CYS A 384 1.23 7.03 -7.73
CA CYS A 384 1.12 6.15 -8.90
C CYS A 384 2.09 6.62 -10.00
N GLU A 385 2.28 7.93 -10.10
CA GLU A 385 3.12 8.63 -11.06
C GLU A 385 4.63 8.40 -10.88
N ASP A 386 5.05 7.77 -9.77
CA ASP A 386 6.44 7.32 -9.61
C ASP A 386 6.74 6.19 -10.61
N CYS A 387 5.78 5.29 -10.83
CA CYS A 387 5.89 4.15 -11.76
C CYS A 387 5.13 4.37 -13.08
N HIS A 388 4.01 5.08 -13.05
CA HIS A 388 3.19 5.40 -14.23
C HIS A 388 3.44 6.85 -14.70
N THR A 389 2.99 7.23 -15.89
CA THR A 389 3.04 8.64 -16.30
C THR A 389 1.79 9.37 -15.78
N ALA A 390 1.80 10.71 -15.78
CA ALA A 390 0.59 11.50 -15.50
C ALA A 390 -0.52 11.30 -16.56
N LYS A 391 -0.17 10.74 -17.71
CA LYS A 391 -1.07 10.38 -18.82
C LYS A 391 -0.94 8.86 -19.10
N PRO A 392 -1.38 7.99 -18.18
CA PRO A 392 -1.04 6.57 -18.19
C PRO A 392 -1.83 5.75 -19.22
N HIS A 393 -2.87 6.34 -19.83
CA HIS A 393 -3.71 5.67 -20.83
C HIS A 393 -3.10 5.85 -22.22
N TYR A 394 -2.86 4.74 -22.90
CA TYR A 394 -2.27 4.70 -24.23
C TYR A 394 -2.83 3.52 -25.05
N GLY A 395 -2.80 3.66 -26.37
CA GLY A 395 -3.16 2.61 -27.33
C GLY A 395 -4.54 2.78 -27.96
N GLN A 396 -5.35 3.75 -27.51
CA GLN A 396 -6.66 4.08 -28.05
C GLN A 396 -6.89 5.60 -28.09
N LYS A 397 -6.46 6.28 -29.17
CA LYS A 397 -6.40 7.76 -29.27
C LYS A 397 -7.60 8.51 -28.65
N LEU A 398 -8.83 8.07 -28.95
CA LEU A 398 -10.04 8.73 -28.45
C LEU A 398 -10.24 8.55 -26.94
N LEU A 399 -10.10 7.33 -26.44
CA LEU A 399 -10.27 7.00 -25.03
C LEU A 399 -9.11 7.57 -24.19
N ASP A 400 -7.89 7.49 -24.71
CA ASP A 400 -6.68 7.99 -24.07
C ASP A 400 -6.79 9.48 -23.75
N HIS A 401 -7.28 10.30 -24.68
CA HIS A 401 -7.45 11.74 -24.45
C HIS A 401 -8.37 12.00 -23.24
N HIS A 402 -9.54 11.38 -23.22
CA HIS A 402 -10.53 11.60 -22.17
C HIS A 402 -10.04 11.08 -20.83
N LEU A 403 -9.57 9.84 -20.75
CA LEU A 403 -9.10 9.26 -19.49
C LEU A 403 -7.87 10.00 -18.94
N ASN A 404 -6.96 10.45 -19.80
CA ASN A 404 -5.82 11.26 -19.38
C ASN A 404 -6.23 12.67 -18.94
N LYS A 405 -7.29 13.27 -19.48
CA LYS A 405 -7.84 14.53 -18.94
C LYS A 405 -8.44 14.31 -17.55
N HIS A 406 -9.08 13.17 -17.31
CA HIS A 406 -9.61 12.84 -15.98
C HIS A 406 -8.53 12.75 -14.90
N THR A 407 -7.28 12.42 -15.22
CA THR A 407 -6.21 12.32 -14.20
C THR A 407 -5.84 13.68 -13.59
N GLU A 408 -6.27 14.79 -14.20
CA GLU A 408 -6.12 16.15 -13.67
C GLU A 408 -7.06 16.39 -12.48
N THR A 409 -8.22 15.71 -12.44
CA THR A 409 -9.26 15.91 -11.42
C THR A 409 -9.51 14.68 -10.54
N LEU A 410 -9.26 13.48 -11.07
CA LEU A 410 -9.45 12.20 -10.39
C LEU A 410 -8.10 11.61 -9.99
N ALA A 411 -8.02 11.13 -8.75
CA ALA A 411 -6.93 10.27 -8.35
C ALA A 411 -7.07 8.89 -9.00
N CYS A 412 -5.94 8.23 -9.30
CA CYS A 412 -5.93 6.94 -9.99
C CYS A 412 -6.82 5.89 -9.30
N ASN A 413 -6.72 5.80 -7.96
CA ASN A 413 -7.48 4.82 -7.18
C ASN A 413 -8.99 5.10 -7.13
N THR A 414 -9.46 6.30 -7.49
CA THR A 414 -10.90 6.56 -7.65
C THR A 414 -11.51 5.61 -8.68
N CYS A 415 -10.80 5.39 -9.79
CA CYS A 415 -11.23 4.48 -10.84
C CYS A 415 -10.68 3.06 -10.63
N HIS A 416 -9.46 2.91 -10.14
CA HIS A 416 -8.75 1.63 -10.07
C HIS A 416 -8.93 0.84 -8.77
N SER A 417 -9.54 1.45 -7.74
CA SER A 417 -9.96 0.78 -6.49
C SER A 417 -11.44 1.08 -6.21
N PRO A 418 -12.36 0.64 -7.09
CA PRO A 418 -13.80 0.94 -6.98
C PRO A 418 -14.45 0.33 -5.73
N LEU A 419 -13.79 -0.63 -5.10
CA LEU A 419 -14.18 -1.30 -3.87
C LEU A 419 -12.96 -1.41 -2.94
N TYR A 420 -13.18 -1.25 -1.64
CA TYR A 420 -12.20 -1.57 -0.60
C TYR A 420 -12.61 -2.83 0.17
N SER A 421 -11.66 -3.41 0.92
CA SER A 421 -11.86 -4.63 1.72
C SER A 421 -12.42 -5.75 0.87
N LYS A 422 -11.88 -5.88 -0.35
CA LYS A 422 -12.35 -6.86 -1.34
C LYS A 422 -12.06 -8.27 -0.87
N CYS A 423 -10.95 -8.48 -0.18
CA CYS A 423 -10.48 -9.83 0.10
C CYS A 423 -10.77 -10.25 1.53
N LYS A 424 -11.06 -9.29 2.42
CA LYS A 424 -11.43 -9.53 3.80
C LYS A 424 -12.18 -8.32 4.36
N ALA A 425 -13.23 -8.57 5.14
CA ALA A 425 -14.04 -7.52 5.75
C ALA A 425 -13.23 -6.67 6.74
N THR A 426 -13.57 -5.38 6.82
CA THR A 426 -12.98 -4.42 7.78
C THR A 426 -14.05 -3.75 8.64
N LYS A 427 -13.70 -3.28 9.84
CA LYS A 427 -14.64 -2.52 10.67
C LYS A 427 -14.89 -1.14 10.07
N THR A 428 -16.14 -0.75 9.93
CA THR A 428 -16.57 0.60 9.52
C THR A 428 -17.34 1.33 10.62
N TRP A 429 -17.71 0.61 11.68
CA TRP A 429 -18.34 1.15 12.88
C TRP A 429 -17.75 0.53 14.16
N TRP A 430 -17.56 1.35 15.19
CA TRP A 430 -17.23 0.90 16.55
C TRP A 430 -17.89 1.80 17.60
N ASP A 431 -18.80 1.24 18.40
CA ASP A 431 -19.48 1.93 19.50
C ASP A 431 -19.00 1.41 20.86
N TRP A 432 -18.15 2.21 21.54
CA TRP A 432 -17.64 1.92 22.87
C TRP A 432 -18.68 2.09 23.99
N SER A 433 -19.76 2.84 23.77
CA SER A 433 -20.82 3.07 24.77
C SER A 433 -21.59 1.81 25.13
N LYS A 434 -21.50 0.78 24.27
CA LYS A 434 -22.14 -0.54 24.47
C LYS A 434 -21.23 -1.55 25.16
N ALA A 435 -19.99 -1.19 25.50
CA ALA A 435 -19.08 -2.09 26.20
C ALA A 435 -19.57 -2.37 27.65
N GLY A 436 -19.20 -3.53 28.19
CA GLY A 436 -19.45 -3.94 29.57
C GLY A 436 -20.54 -5.00 29.75
N ASP A 437 -21.41 -5.20 28.76
CA ASP A 437 -22.47 -6.22 28.84
C ASP A 437 -21.93 -7.62 28.50
N LYS A 438 -21.54 -8.37 29.54
CA LYS A 438 -21.11 -9.78 29.40
C LYS A 438 -22.25 -10.74 29.04
N SER A 439 -23.52 -10.32 29.17
CA SER A 439 -24.68 -11.16 28.87
C SER A 439 -25.06 -11.15 27.39
N ARG A 440 -24.73 -10.07 26.66
CA ARG A 440 -24.94 -10.00 25.21
C ARG A 440 -24.06 -11.02 24.49
N LYS A 441 -24.72 -11.96 23.82
CA LYS A 441 -24.07 -12.91 22.92
C LYS A 441 -23.76 -12.25 21.57
N PRO A 442 -22.51 -12.30 21.08
CA PRO A 442 -22.19 -11.78 19.75
C PRO A 442 -22.92 -12.55 18.65
N LYS A 443 -23.40 -11.82 17.65
CA LYS A 443 -23.90 -12.36 16.39
C LYS A 443 -22.78 -12.28 15.36
N LYS A 444 -22.73 -13.25 14.46
CA LYS A 444 -21.78 -13.25 13.34
C LYS A 444 -22.45 -12.72 12.09
N ASP A 445 -21.75 -11.86 11.36
CA ASP A 445 -22.15 -11.47 10.00
C ASP A 445 -21.92 -12.63 9.01
N ALA A 446 -22.25 -12.40 7.73
CA ALA A 446 -22.06 -13.38 6.66
C ALA A 446 -20.59 -13.82 6.48
N ASN A 447 -19.64 -13.02 6.97
CA ASN A 447 -18.21 -13.25 6.90
C ASN A 447 -17.62 -13.83 8.19
N GLY A 448 -18.47 -14.20 9.15
CA GLY A 448 -18.07 -14.79 10.41
C GLY A 448 -17.55 -13.79 11.46
N ASN A 449 -17.64 -12.48 11.19
CA ASN A 449 -17.17 -11.45 12.12
C ASN A 449 -18.21 -11.19 13.21
N GLU A 450 -17.75 -11.12 14.46
CA GLU A 450 -18.60 -10.80 15.60
C GLU A 450 -19.01 -9.31 15.59
N ASP A 451 -20.30 -9.05 15.82
CA ASP A 451 -20.89 -7.72 15.93
C ASP A 451 -20.64 -7.07 17.30
N TYR A 452 -20.10 -7.80 18.27
CA TYR A 452 -20.00 -7.35 19.65
C TYR A 452 -18.84 -8.00 20.41
N SER A 453 -18.28 -7.26 21.35
CA SER A 453 -17.41 -7.79 22.40
C SER A 453 -17.65 -7.01 23.69
N TRP A 454 -17.87 -7.68 24.82
CA TRP A 454 -18.07 -7.00 26.11
C TRP A 454 -16.90 -6.08 26.48
N MET A 455 -15.69 -6.38 26.02
CA MET A 455 -14.51 -5.54 26.25
C MET A 455 -14.50 -4.23 25.45
N LYS A 456 -15.24 -4.19 24.34
CA LYS A 456 -15.01 -3.21 23.26
C LYS A 456 -16.30 -2.56 22.74
N GLY A 457 -17.46 -3.13 23.01
CA GLY A 457 -18.74 -2.65 22.53
C GLY A 457 -19.13 -3.27 21.18
N GLU A 458 -19.85 -2.51 20.36
CA GLU A 458 -20.50 -2.99 19.13
C GLU A 458 -19.73 -2.61 17.86
N PHE A 459 -19.80 -3.47 16.84
CA PHE A 459 -19.10 -3.34 15.57
C PHE A 459 -20.02 -3.51 14.38
N VAL A 460 -19.68 -2.83 13.28
CA VAL A 460 -20.16 -3.18 11.94
C VAL A 460 -18.95 -3.42 11.06
N TRP A 461 -19.03 -4.49 10.27
CA TRP A 461 -18.01 -4.90 9.33
C TRP A 461 -18.49 -4.71 7.89
N THR A 462 -17.55 -4.49 6.99
CA THR A 462 -17.85 -4.26 5.58
C THR A 462 -16.80 -4.94 4.73
N GLU A 463 -17.26 -5.77 3.79
CA GLU A 463 -16.47 -6.38 2.74
C GLU A 463 -16.92 -5.80 1.40
N SER A 464 -15.98 -5.62 0.47
CA SER A 464 -16.24 -5.07 -0.86
C SER A 464 -17.04 -3.75 -0.79
N GLY A 465 -16.66 -2.87 0.13
CA GLY A 465 -17.34 -1.62 0.38
C GLY A 465 -17.10 -0.59 -0.73
N LYS A 466 -18.16 0.13 -1.12
CA LYS A 466 -18.04 1.33 -1.98
C LYS A 466 -17.31 2.45 -1.21
N PRO A 467 -16.22 3.03 -1.75
CA PRO A 467 -15.55 4.16 -1.14
C PRO A 467 -16.45 5.39 -1.00
N SER A 468 -16.19 6.21 0.03
CA SER A 468 -16.63 7.59 0.05
C SER A 468 -15.62 8.45 -0.71
N TYR A 469 -16.09 9.41 -1.50
CA TYR A 469 -15.23 10.25 -2.33
C TYR A 469 -15.21 11.68 -1.79
N ALA A 470 -14.02 12.27 -1.74
CA ALA A 470 -13.85 13.65 -1.30
C ALA A 470 -12.71 14.32 -2.08
N TRP A 471 -12.76 15.66 -2.17
CA TRP A 471 -11.65 16.46 -2.66
C TRP A 471 -10.47 16.38 -1.70
N TYR A 472 -9.29 16.09 -2.22
CA TYR A 472 -8.08 15.94 -1.42
C TYR A 472 -6.87 16.54 -2.15
N ASN A 473 -6.19 17.48 -1.51
CA ASN A 473 -4.99 18.15 -2.02
C ASN A 473 -3.68 17.63 -1.41
N GLY A 474 -3.74 16.54 -0.65
CA GLY A 474 -2.59 15.97 0.05
C GLY A 474 -2.47 16.37 1.52
N TYR A 475 -3.21 17.37 2.00
CA TYR A 475 -3.24 17.77 3.41
C TYR A 475 -4.45 17.19 4.13
N VAL A 476 -4.28 16.93 5.43
CA VAL A 476 -5.33 16.36 6.27
C VAL A 476 -5.49 17.25 7.50
N ASN A 477 -6.74 17.51 7.87
CA ASN A 477 -7.09 18.09 9.15
C ASN A 477 -7.14 16.98 10.20
N ARG A 478 -6.57 17.21 11.38
CA ARG A 478 -6.42 16.19 12.43
C ARG A 478 -6.76 16.75 13.79
N SER A 479 -7.52 15.99 14.58
CA SER A 479 -7.65 16.21 16.02
C SER A 479 -6.54 15.48 16.77
N TYR A 480 -5.93 16.17 17.71
CA TYR A 480 -4.95 15.63 18.65
C TYR A 480 -5.55 15.46 20.05
N ILE A 481 -4.84 14.70 20.88
CA ILE A 481 -5.14 14.57 22.31
C ILE A 481 -5.11 15.98 22.93
N GLY A 482 -6.20 16.36 23.60
CA GLY A 482 -6.36 17.67 24.24
C GLY A 482 -7.05 18.73 23.39
N ASP A 483 -7.27 18.49 22.09
CA ASP A 483 -8.02 19.44 21.25
C ASP A 483 -9.49 19.49 21.66
N LYS A 484 -10.02 20.71 21.72
CA LYS A 484 -11.45 20.92 22.01
C LYS A 484 -12.33 20.42 20.86
N ILE A 485 -13.48 19.86 21.22
CA ILE A 485 -14.50 19.36 20.31
C ILE A 485 -15.86 19.98 20.62
N ASP A 486 -16.75 19.99 19.63
CA ASP A 486 -18.16 20.29 19.83
C ASP A 486 -18.91 18.99 20.16
N LEU A 487 -19.37 18.86 21.40
CA LEU A 487 -20.06 17.67 21.91
C LEU A 487 -21.38 17.38 21.16
N ASN A 488 -21.96 18.36 20.47
CA ASN A 488 -23.22 18.22 19.73
C ASN A 488 -23.03 17.90 18.25
N ARG A 489 -21.78 17.85 17.77
CA ARG A 489 -21.45 17.57 16.37
C ARG A 489 -20.59 16.32 16.26
N VAL A 490 -20.59 15.74 15.07
CA VAL A 490 -19.66 14.65 14.74
C VAL A 490 -18.24 15.20 14.73
N THR A 491 -17.37 14.65 15.57
CA THR A 491 -15.95 15.01 15.59
C THR A 491 -15.20 14.25 14.50
N GLN A 492 -14.68 14.97 13.50
CA GLN A 492 -13.81 14.38 12.49
C GLN A 492 -12.36 14.34 12.99
N ILE A 493 -11.94 13.18 13.50
CA ILE A 493 -10.58 12.96 14.01
C ILE A 493 -9.55 13.14 12.89
N THR A 494 -9.88 12.66 11.68
CA THR A 494 -9.14 12.99 10.46
C THR A 494 -10.12 13.33 9.35
N SER A 495 -9.84 14.37 8.58
CA SER A 495 -10.59 14.68 7.35
C SER A 495 -9.67 15.19 6.24
N PRO A 496 -9.93 14.81 4.97
CA PRO A 496 -9.15 15.31 3.85
C PRO A 496 -9.38 16.81 3.66
N VAL A 497 -8.31 17.54 3.37
CA VAL A 497 -8.39 18.94 2.94
C VAL A 497 -8.40 18.98 1.43
N GLY A 498 -9.33 19.73 0.87
CA GLY A 498 -9.41 19.96 -0.57
C GLY A 498 -10.74 20.60 -0.95
N SER A 499 -10.82 21.09 -2.18
CA SER A 499 -12.07 21.58 -2.75
C SER A 499 -12.01 21.54 -4.27
N MET A 500 -13.18 21.59 -4.92
CA MET A 500 -13.28 21.69 -6.38
C MET A 500 -12.53 22.89 -6.97
N LYS A 501 -12.33 23.97 -6.20
CA LYS A 501 -11.64 25.19 -6.65
C LYS A 501 -10.14 25.16 -6.41
N ASP A 502 -9.63 24.19 -5.66
CA ASP A 502 -8.19 24.06 -5.40
C ASP A 502 -7.54 23.27 -6.54
N PRO A 503 -6.65 23.87 -7.34
CA PRO A 503 -6.02 23.21 -8.50
C PRO A 503 -5.14 22.02 -8.12
N ARG A 504 -4.80 21.85 -6.83
CA ARG A 504 -4.06 20.67 -6.33
C ARG A 504 -4.99 19.55 -5.86
N SER A 505 -6.28 19.82 -5.71
CA SER A 505 -7.24 18.83 -5.24
C SER A 505 -7.61 17.85 -6.34
N LYS A 506 -7.61 16.57 -6.00
CA LYS A 506 -8.23 15.52 -6.79
C LYS A 506 -9.33 14.84 -5.99
N ILE A 507 -10.33 14.29 -6.65
CA ILE A 507 -11.33 13.41 -6.02
C ILE A 507 -10.63 12.09 -5.69
N TYR A 508 -10.65 11.72 -4.41
CA TYR A 508 -9.90 10.60 -3.85
C TYR A 508 -10.82 9.64 -3.08
N PRO A 509 -10.58 8.32 -3.10
CA PRO A 509 -11.40 7.34 -2.38
C PRO A 509 -10.97 7.18 -0.91
N PHE A 510 -11.94 7.09 -0.01
CA PHE A 510 -11.75 6.89 1.42
C PHE A 510 -12.70 5.81 1.98
N LYS A 511 -12.22 5.07 2.96
CA LYS A 511 -13.04 4.42 3.99
C LYS A 511 -13.28 5.44 5.10
N ILE A 512 -14.53 5.58 5.54
CA ILE A 512 -14.87 6.33 6.75
C ILE A 512 -15.06 5.33 7.88
N MET A 513 -14.17 5.36 8.86
CA MET A 513 -14.38 4.66 10.13
C MET A 513 -15.24 5.56 11.02
N LYS A 514 -16.44 5.11 11.34
CA LYS A 514 -17.36 5.82 12.22
C LYS A 514 -17.36 5.19 13.61
N GLY A 515 -17.75 5.94 14.63
CA GLY A 515 -17.88 5.36 15.95
C GLY A 515 -18.51 6.26 16.99
N ILE A 516 -18.63 5.70 18.18
CA ILE A 516 -18.99 6.40 19.41
C ILE A 516 -17.88 6.15 20.42
N GLN A 517 -17.29 7.23 20.92
CA GLN A 517 -16.17 7.16 21.86
C GLN A 517 -16.31 8.22 22.97
N PRO A 518 -15.56 8.08 24.07
CA PRO A 518 -15.77 8.91 25.24
C PRO A 518 -15.14 10.30 25.07
N ALA A 519 -15.80 11.31 25.65
CA ALA A 519 -15.33 12.68 25.75
C ALA A 519 -15.60 13.25 27.15
N ASP A 520 -14.75 14.19 27.59
CA ASP A 520 -14.94 14.89 28.85
C ASP A 520 -16.09 15.90 28.69
N ALA A 521 -17.11 15.79 29.53
CA ALA A 521 -18.32 16.60 29.41
C ALA A 521 -18.11 18.08 29.77
N VAL A 522 -17.04 18.41 30.50
CA VAL A 522 -16.72 19.76 30.96
C VAL A 522 -15.56 20.35 30.16
N ASN A 523 -14.47 19.60 30.01
CA ASN A 523 -13.28 20.07 29.32
C ASN A 523 -13.37 19.97 27.79
N GLN A 524 -14.36 19.23 27.28
CA GLN A 524 -14.72 19.12 25.87
C GLN A 524 -13.58 18.61 24.97
N TYR A 525 -12.83 17.60 25.39
CA TYR A 525 -11.94 16.85 24.50
C TYR A 525 -12.24 15.36 24.59
N LEU A 526 -11.79 14.61 23.59
CA LEU A 526 -11.88 13.15 23.57
C LEU A 526 -11.06 12.56 24.73
N LEU A 527 -11.62 11.59 25.45
CA LEU A 527 -10.97 10.94 26.59
C LEU A 527 -10.04 9.82 26.13
N VAL A 528 -8.94 9.65 26.86
CA VAL A 528 -7.99 8.55 26.71
C VAL A 528 -8.20 7.56 27.86
N PRO A 529 -8.71 6.33 27.59
CA PRO A 529 -8.89 5.32 28.63
C PRO A 529 -7.67 4.41 28.82
N HIS A 530 -7.47 3.96 30.06
CA HIS A 530 -6.71 2.76 30.37
C HIS A 530 -7.58 1.52 30.10
N LEU A 531 -7.30 0.82 29.00
CA LEU A 531 -8.05 -0.34 28.53
C LEU A 531 -7.42 -1.66 28.98
N PHE A 532 -6.09 -1.78 28.87
CA PHE A 532 -5.38 -3.05 28.98
C PHE A 532 -4.46 -3.11 30.20
N GLY A 533 -4.47 -4.23 30.91
CA GLY A 533 -3.62 -4.49 32.07
C GLY A 533 -4.39 -4.39 33.38
N LYS A 534 -3.70 -4.64 34.49
CA LYS A 534 -4.30 -4.59 35.83
C LYS A 534 -4.91 -3.21 36.08
N GLY A 535 -6.18 -3.17 36.47
CA GLY A 535 -6.89 -1.91 36.71
C GLY A 535 -7.34 -1.17 35.44
N GLY A 536 -7.17 -1.76 34.26
CA GLY A 536 -7.74 -1.27 33.00
C GLY A 536 -9.20 -1.68 32.82
N TYR A 537 -9.90 -1.06 31.88
CA TYR A 537 -11.32 -1.33 31.62
C TYR A 537 -11.62 -2.81 31.31
N TRP A 538 -10.73 -3.50 30.59
CA TRP A 538 -10.94 -4.92 30.25
C TRP A 538 -10.83 -5.86 31.46
N ASP A 539 -10.27 -5.37 32.57
CA ASP A 539 -10.12 -6.09 33.84
C ASP A 539 -11.30 -5.74 34.78
N GLU A 540 -11.55 -4.45 34.98
CA GLU A 540 -12.42 -3.94 36.05
C GLU A 540 -13.85 -3.59 35.59
N LEU A 541 -14.08 -3.41 34.28
CA LEU A 541 -15.33 -2.87 33.72
C LEU A 541 -15.76 -1.49 34.27
N ASP A 542 -14.81 -0.68 34.72
CA ASP A 542 -15.05 0.66 35.26
C ASP A 542 -14.50 1.74 34.31
N TRP A 543 -15.40 2.46 33.64
CA TRP A 543 -15.05 3.56 32.74
C TRP A 543 -14.46 4.76 33.46
N GLU A 544 -14.96 5.09 34.65
CA GLU A 544 -14.51 6.25 35.42
C GLU A 544 -13.04 6.07 35.83
N LYS A 545 -12.71 4.89 36.39
CA LYS A 545 -11.33 4.51 36.74
C LYS A 545 -10.42 4.47 35.52
N ALA A 546 -10.93 3.96 34.39
CA ALA A 546 -10.17 3.90 33.14
C ALA A 546 -9.82 5.30 32.61
N PHE A 547 -10.76 6.26 32.65
CA PHE A 547 -10.52 7.63 32.23
C PHE A 547 -9.60 8.37 33.19
N GLN A 548 -9.80 8.26 34.50
CA GLN A 548 -8.91 8.87 35.49
C GLN A 548 -7.45 8.44 35.27
N THR A 549 -7.23 7.14 35.07
CA THR A 549 -5.88 6.60 34.87
C THR A 549 -5.30 7.04 33.52
N GLY A 550 -6.08 6.96 32.44
CA GLY A 550 -5.57 7.26 31.11
C GLY A 550 -5.33 8.76 30.88
N MET A 551 -6.19 9.63 31.41
CA MET A 551 -6.02 11.08 31.33
C MET A 551 -4.82 11.56 32.14
N LYS A 552 -4.59 10.96 33.32
CA LYS A 552 -3.36 11.19 34.09
C LYS A 552 -2.11 10.81 33.30
N ALA A 553 -2.14 9.68 32.58
CA ALA A 553 -0.99 9.22 31.78
C ALA A 553 -0.63 10.14 30.60
N VAL A 554 -1.58 10.95 30.12
CA VAL A 554 -1.35 11.96 29.07
C VAL A 554 -1.28 13.39 29.61
N ASN A 555 -1.17 13.55 30.94
CA ASN A 555 -1.06 14.85 31.63
C ASN A 555 -2.19 15.84 31.30
N LEU A 556 -3.41 15.34 31.12
CA LEU A 556 -4.60 16.16 30.91
C LEU A 556 -5.59 15.96 32.06
N PRO A 557 -6.31 17.02 32.49
CA PRO A 557 -7.28 16.88 33.57
C PRO A 557 -8.44 15.97 33.15
N TYR A 558 -9.12 15.39 34.12
CA TYR A 558 -10.40 14.74 33.89
C TYR A 558 -11.40 15.33 34.87
N SER A 559 -12.54 15.79 34.36
CA SER A 559 -13.55 16.48 35.18
C SER A 559 -14.35 15.55 36.11
N GLY A 560 -14.19 14.23 35.97
CA GLY A 560 -15.04 13.23 36.62
C GLY A 560 -16.41 13.10 35.95
N LYS A 561 -16.62 13.72 34.78
CA LYS A 561 -17.85 13.63 34.00
C LYS A 561 -17.49 13.34 32.54
N TYR A 562 -18.06 12.27 32.00
CA TYR A 562 -17.90 11.91 30.60
C TYR A 562 -19.24 11.85 29.87
N THR A 563 -19.16 11.96 28.55
CA THR A 563 -20.26 11.71 27.63
C THR A 563 -19.75 10.90 26.43
N TRP A 564 -20.68 10.39 25.63
CA TRP A 564 -20.39 9.63 24.43
C TRP A 564 -20.65 10.48 23.20
N VAL A 565 -19.63 10.65 22.34
CA VAL A 565 -19.73 11.49 21.14
C VAL A 565 -19.51 10.68 19.88
N ARG A 566 -20.14 11.11 18.78
CA ARG A 566 -19.92 10.52 17.47
C ARG A 566 -18.60 11.01 16.88
N THR A 567 -17.81 10.07 16.34
CA THR A 567 -16.54 10.38 15.69
C THR A 567 -16.43 9.74 14.31
N GLU A 568 -15.67 10.40 13.44
CA GLU A 568 -15.34 9.90 12.11
C GLU A 568 -13.84 10.04 11.84
N MET A 569 -13.28 9.07 11.13
CA MET A 569 -11.88 9.06 10.72
C MET A 569 -11.79 8.62 9.26
N TYR A 570 -11.20 9.46 8.41
CA TYR A 570 -11.02 9.20 6.99
C TYR A 570 -9.71 8.44 6.74
N TRP A 571 -9.83 7.27 6.12
CA TRP A 571 -8.75 6.38 5.73
C TRP A 571 -8.66 6.31 4.21
N GLY A 572 -7.59 6.85 3.63
CA GLY A 572 -7.36 6.80 2.19
C GLY A 572 -7.18 5.36 1.71
N ILE A 573 -7.69 5.06 0.51
CA ILE A 573 -7.58 3.74 -0.12
C ILE A 573 -6.42 3.77 -1.12
N HIS A 574 -5.41 2.94 -0.87
CA HIS A 574 -4.12 2.97 -1.56
C HIS A 574 -3.74 1.64 -2.24
N HIS A 575 -4.21 0.52 -1.69
CA HIS A 575 -3.91 -0.85 -2.10
C HIS A 575 -5.17 -1.55 -2.63
N GLU A 576 -5.04 -2.86 -2.85
CA GLU A 576 -6.00 -3.71 -3.53
C GLU A 576 -6.40 -3.13 -4.90
N VAL A 577 -5.40 -2.62 -5.63
CA VAL A 577 -5.64 -2.03 -6.95
C VAL A 577 -6.07 -3.13 -7.91
N MET A 578 -7.21 -2.93 -8.57
CA MET A 578 -7.78 -3.95 -9.45
C MET A 578 -7.11 -3.97 -10.83
N PRO A 579 -7.12 -5.11 -11.54
CA PRO A 579 -6.76 -5.14 -12.94
C PRO A 579 -7.52 -4.09 -13.77
N LYS A 580 -6.88 -3.54 -14.81
CA LYS A 580 -7.47 -2.47 -15.65
C LYS A 580 -8.87 -2.75 -16.20
N ALA A 581 -9.22 -4.03 -16.42
CA ALA A 581 -10.54 -4.44 -16.89
C ALA A 581 -11.66 -4.19 -15.87
N PHE A 582 -11.31 -4.05 -14.59
CA PHE A 582 -12.23 -3.78 -13.48
C PHE A 582 -12.12 -2.35 -12.96
N ALA A 583 -11.57 -1.41 -13.73
CA ALA A 583 -11.66 0.01 -13.40
C ALA A 583 -13.08 0.53 -13.64
N LEU A 584 -13.47 1.63 -12.97
CA LEU A 584 -14.77 2.27 -13.23
C LEU A 584 -14.91 2.67 -14.71
N SER A 585 -16.06 2.36 -15.28
CA SER A 585 -16.50 2.75 -16.62
C SER A 585 -17.10 4.16 -16.62
N CYS A 586 -17.26 4.74 -17.82
CA CYS A 586 -17.86 6.06 -17.99
C CYS A 586 -19.30 6.09 -17.47
N SER A 587 -20.11 5.07 -17.80
CA SER A 587 -21.52 4.98 -17.41
C SER A 587 -21.75 4.79 -15.91
N GLN A 588 -20.76 4.29 -15.17
CA GLN A 588 -20.87 4.18 -13.71
C GLN A 588 -20.82 5.55 -13.03
N CYS A 589 -20.10 6.52 -13.60
CA CYS A 589 -20.09 7.89 -13.07
C CYS A 589 -21.14 8.77 -13.75
N HIS A 590 -21.25 8.70 -15.08
CA HIS A 590 -22.08 9.60 -15.88
C HIS A 590 -23.40 8.94 -16.26
N GLU A 591 -24.48 9.32 -15.57
CA GLU A 591 -25.83 8.79 -15.85
C GLU A 591 -26.29 9.05 -17.29
N SER A 592 -25.86 10.17 -17.89
CA SER A 592 -26.15 10.51 -19.29
C SER A 592 -25.64 9.47 -20.30
N LEU A 593 -24.66 8.64 -19.92
CA LEU A 593 -24.05 7.61 -20.77
C LEU A 593 -24.67 6.22 -20.56
N LYS A 594 -25.74 6.10 -19.77
CA LYS A 594 -26.44 4.81 -19.50
C LYS A 594 -27.31 4.35 -20.68
N GLY A 595 -27.84 5.29 -21.47
CA GLY A 595 -28.71 4.99 -22.61
C GLY A 595 -27.95 4.87 -23.94
N ASP A 596 -28.66 4.52 -25.02
CA ASP A 596 -28.12 4.39 -26.39
C ASP A 596 -27.82 5.75 -27.06
N LYS A 597 -27.95 6.87 -26.33
CA LYS A 597 -27.72 8.19 -26.90
C LYS A 597 -26.23 8.48 -26.86
N THR A 598 -25.55 8.15 -27.96
CA THR A 598 -24.30 8.83 -28.30
C THR A 598 -24.57 10.32 -28.38
N CYS A 599 -23.58 11.16 -28.04
CA CYS A 599 -23.77 12.60 -28.07
C CYS A 599 -24.07 13.13 -29.49
N ASN A 600 -23.93 12.29 -30.54
CA ASN A 600 -24.22 12.52 -31.97
C ASN A 600 -23.62 13.79 -32.61
N ARG A 601 -22.90 14.60 -31.83
CA ARG A 601 -22.22 15.85 -32.20
C ARG A 601 -20.69 15.69 -32.20
N CYS A 602 -20.15 14.87 -31.29
CA CYS A 602 -18.69 14.60 -31.19
C CYS A 602 -18.34 13.11 -31.26
N HIS A 603 -19.31 12.22 -31.03
CA HIS A 603 -19.18 10.77 -31.14
C HIS A 603 -20.38 10.27 -31.95
N GLN A 604 -20.21 10.19 -33.26
CA GLN A 604 -21.12 9.44 -34.12
C GLN A 604 -20.71 7.98 -34.00
N ASP A 605 -21.66 7.08 -33.80
CA ASP A 605 -21.40 5.66 -34.06
C ASP A 605 -21.02 5.57 -35.53
N ASN A 606 -19.74 5.33 -35.80
CA ASN A 606 -19.23 5.06 -37.12
C ASN A 606 -18.87 3.58 -37.21
N ARG A 607 -18.49 3.11 -38.40
CA ARG A 607 -18.17 1.68 -38.61
C ARG A 607 -17.01 1.17 -37.75
N ASP A 608 -16.19 2.05 -37.17
CA ASP A 608 -14.92 1.68 -36.52
C ASP A 608 -14.93 1.85 -34.98
N VAL A 609 -15.97 2.46 -34.39
CA VAL A 609 -16.04 2.75 -32.94
C VAL A 609 -17.42 2.43 -32.37
N ASN A 610 -17.48 1.43 -31.49
CA ASN A 610 -18.66 1.11 -30.68
C ASN A 610 -18.64 1.93 -29.37
N PHE A 611 -19.30 3.09 -29.36
CA PHE A 611 -19.27 3.97 -28.20
C PHE A 611 -19.97 3.37 -26.98
N LYS A 612 -21.07 2.63 -27.18
CA LYS A 612 -21.80 1.97 -26.10
C LYS A 612 -20.91 0.97 -25.36
N GLU A 613 -20.20 0.14 -26.09
CA GLU A 613 -19.25 -0.80 -25.50
C GLU A 613 -18.13 -0.07 -24.75
N LEU A 614 -17.59 1.02 -25.30
CA LEU A 614 -16.56 1.81 -24.64
C LEU A 614 -17.06 2.47 -23.35
N ALA A 615 -18.26 3.03 -23.35
CA ALA A 615 -18.83 3.71 -22.19
C ALA A 615 -19.11 2.75 -21.02
N HIS A 616 -19.38 1.48 -21.32
CA HIS A 616 -19.65 0.43 -20.34
C HIS A 616 -18.43 -0.45 -20.04
N LYS A 617 -17.29 -0.21 -20.70
CA LYS A 617 -16.06 -0.96 -20.48
C LYS A 617 -15.48 -0.64 -19.10
N GLY A 618 -15.64 -1.56 -18.16
CA GLY A 618 -15.12 -1.40 -16.80
C GLY A 618 -15.64 -2.48 -15.85
N THR A 619 -15.70 -2.14 -14.57
CA THR A 619 -16.14 -3.03 -13.49
C THR A 619 -17.53 -3.61 -13.75
N ASP A 620 -17.62 -4.94 -13.86
CA ASP A 620 -18.90 -5.66 -13.86
C ASP A 620 -19.23 -6.19 -12.44
N PHE A 621 -20.10 -5.45 -11.74
CA PHE A 621 -20.57 -5.87 -10.42
C PHE A 621 -21.47 -7.10 -10.46
N SER A 622 -22.12 -7.39 -11.60
CA SER A 622 -22.94 -8.59 -11.77
C SER A 622 -22.06 -9.84 -11.81
N PHE A 623 -20.95 -9.77 -12.55
CA PHE A 623 -19.93 -10.80 -12.55
C PHE A 623 -19.35 -11.00 -11.14
N MET A 624 -18.96 -9.92 -10.46
CA MET A 624 -18.40 -10.01 -9.11
C MET A 624 -19.39 -10.60 -8.08
N ALA A 625 -20.68 -10.28 -8.19
CA ALA A 625 -21.71 -10.86 -7.33
C ALA A 625 -21.88 -12.37 -7.60
N LYS A 626 -21.81 -12.80 -8.86
CA LYS A 626 -21.81 -14.24 -9.23
C LYS A 626 -20.60 -14.98 -8.67
N GLU A 627 -19.46 -14.30 -8.58
CA GLU A 627 -18.24 -14.81 -7.92
C GLU A 627 -18.31 -14.74 -6.38
N GLY A 628 -19.49 -14.44 -5.80
CA GLY A 628 -19.75 -14.48 -4.36
C GLY A 628 -19.43 -13.19 -3.59
N ARG A 629 -19.08 -12.09 -4.27
CA ARG A 629 -18.81 -10.80 -3.60
C ARG A 629 -20.10 -10.10 -3.21
N ASN A 630 -20.10 -9.44 -2.05
CA ASN A 630 -21.22 -8.64 -1.59
C ASN A 630 -21.33 -7.28 -2.32
N VAL A 631 -21.68 -7.32 -3.61
CA VAL A 631 -21.73 -6.13 -4.49
C VAL A 631 -23.02 -6.05 -5.31
N SER A 632 -24.00 -6.91 -5.06
CA SER A 632 -25.27 -6.92 -5.80
C SER A 632 -25.99 -5.56 -5.74
N HIS A 633 -25.82 -4.84 -4.62
CA HIS A 633 -26.37 -3.49 -4.43
C HIS A 633 -25.73 -2.41 -5.31
N LEU A 634 -24.60 -2.71 -5.98
CA LEU A 634 -23.89 -1.80 -6.88
C LEU A 634 -24.21 -2.06 -8.37
N ILE A 635 -25.00 -3.10 -8.67
CA ILE A 635 -25.37 -3.45 -10.04
C ILE A 635 -26.22 -2.31 -10.63
N GLY A 636 -25.77 -1.77 -11.77
CA GLY A 636 -26.49 -0.69 -12.47
C GLY A 636 -26.40 0.69 -11.81
N THR A 637 -25.59 0.85 -10.75
CA THR A 637 -25.36 2.14 -10.09
C THR A 637 -24.71 3.14 -11.04
N THR A 638 -25.29 4.33 -11.10
CA THR A 638 -24.74 5.54 -11.73
C THR A 638 -24.40 6.56 -10.65
N ASP A 639 -23.77 7.68 -11.03
CA ASP A 639 -23.27 8.67 -10.05
C ASP A 639 -22.39 8.02 -8.97
N TYR A 640 -21.51 7.11 -9.40
CA TYR A 640 -20.74 6.28 -8.47
C TYR A 640 -19.89 7.10 -7.51
N ILE A 641 -19.41 8.28 -7.92
CA ILE A 641 -18.59 9.15 -7.07
C ILE A 641 -19.37 10.18 -6.26
N ASP A 642 -20.70 10.20 -6.36
CA ASP A 642 -21.59 11.13 -5.66
C ASP A 642 -21.22 12.61 -5.96
N PHE A 643 -21.51 13.05 -7.18
CA PHE A 643 -21.23 14.42 -7.62
C PHE A 643 -21.89 15.46 -6.71
N LYS A 644 -23.07 15.17 -6.15
CA LYS A 644 -23.74 16.09 -5.23
C LYS A 644 -22.94 16.27 -3.94
N ALA A 645 -22.43 15.19 -3.34
CA ALA A 645 -21.57 15.28 -2.15
C ALA A 645 -20.25 16.02 -2.43
N LEU A 646 -19.78 16.00 -3.67
CA LEU A 646 -18.59 16.72 -4.13
C LEU A 646 -18.83 18.22 -4.44
N GLY A 647 -20.07 18.70 -4.30
CA GLY A 647 -20.43 20.12 -4.47
C GLY A 647 -20.91 20.50 -5.87
N TYR A 648 -21.22 19.54 -6.74
CA TYR A 648 -21.79 19.82 -8.05
C TYR A 648 -23.30 20.06 -7.96
N LYS A 649 -23.83 20.95 -8.83
CA LYS A 649 -25.26 21.36 -8.83
C LYS A 649 -26.24 20.29 -9.33
N GLY A 650 -25.76 19.10 -9.74
CA GLY A 650 -26.54 17.97 -10.25
C GLY A 650 -25.65 16.74 -10.45
N THR A 651 -26.16 15.70 -11.12
CA THR A 651 -25.31 14.60 -11.64
C THR A 651 -24.23 15.16 -12.56
N ALA A 652 -23.06 14.52 -12.63
CA ALA A 652 -21.85 14.89 -13.39
C ALA A 652 -21.99 16.14 -14.29
N PRO A 653 -21.20 17.21 -14.09
CA PRO A 653 -21.34 18.41 -14.91
C PRO A 653 -21.29 18.06 -16.38
N SER A 654 -22.28 18.49 -17.15
CA SER A 654 -22.19 18.46 -18.61
C SER A 654 -20.85 19.05 -19.06
N LYS A 655 -20.37 20.12 -18.38
CA LYS A 655 -19.09 20.80 -18.62
C LYS A 655 -17.81 19.93 -18.59
N PHE A 656 -17.77 18.76 -17.95
CA PHE A 656 -16.55 17.91 -18.03
C PHE A 656 -16.36 17.27 -19.41
N LEU A 657 -17.41 17.26 -20.24
CA LEU A 657 -17.34 16.88 -21.66
C LEU A 657 -17.12 18.08 -22.60
N TRP A 658 -17.16 19.32 -22.09
CA TRP A 658 -17.24 20.52 -22.91
C TRP A 658 -16.22 21.57 -22.47
N ASN A 659 -15.09 21.65 -23.18
CA ASN A 659 -14.37 22.92 -23.31
C ASN A 659 -15.25 23.86 -24.13
N THR A 660 -16.11 24.62 -23.48
CA THR A 660 -16.61 25.88 -24.03
C THR A 660 -16.55 26.92 -22.93
N GLU A 661 -15.62 27.86 -23.11
CA GLU A 661 -15.66 29.17 -22.49
C GLU A 661 -17.03 29.78 -22.76
N GLU A 662 -17.72 30.17 -21.70
CA GLU A 662 -18.69 31.26 -21.78
C GLU A 662 -18.29 32.25 -20.70
N THR A 663 -17.94 33.43 -21.20
CA THR A 663 -17.73 34.71 -20.52
C THR A 663 -18.80 35.02 -19.49
#